data_AF-A0A8H4H2P6-F1
#
_entry.id   AF-A0A8H4H2P6-F1
#
_cell.length_a   1.000
_cell.length_b   1.000
_cell.length_c   1.000
_cell.angle_alpha   90.00
_cell.angle_beta   90.00
_cell.angle_gamma   90.00
#
_symmetry.space_group_name_H-M   'P 1'
#
loop_
_entity.id
_entity.type
_entity.pdbx_description
1 polymer ?
#
loop_
_entity_poly.entity_id
_entity_poly.type
_entity_poly.pdbx_seq_one_letter_code
_entity_poly.pdbx_strand_id
1 'polypeptide(L)'
;MLPIKLFPLFSAIGCLARPLISFGEIHSPFTPTIRRVSQFPLGTWVENIAVRPNGHLLVTLTSAAEIYEIDPFSVTSTNHTRPAFSFDGYSNITGITEMETDIFVACVDSRYIWKLDFSIGNTPQASLVTMIPDAQLLNGVATLNSAKGIVVIADSSAGCIWRVDINTGEYEVILKDATMHPEPILGLKLGINGLKVLGNTIYYTNTPKKLFCRVQVDPISARATGPIEVISDTIEADDFAITSSGVAYLATIYQNAITKVSPGRGEIVTVSLNSSSIHNPTSAAFGRTMVDANVLYISSGGGSATSINGSFAEGGAVTYTPPGELGSTRCAADSCCVWEYIQRDLVSLFRTPNGTCSRLARSAVRLGFHDAGSWSRASTFGGADGSLLLSSEEISRPENNGLQEVRSKALEILDNYSPYGVGAADLVQFMHNVATVVCPLGPRILTLIGRNDSQQANPLGLVPGENATDGQYLIELFRNKTFNPRDLAALVGAHTVGQQYFADPSRAGQSLDSSPGVWDVRFYRDFSLSNPSQGVFRLPSDEALSRTDGTSSRFEAFTDQTFGQTVWNAEYATAYVRLSLLGVNNINQLTDCTMVLPNAITTFSVPSSTSPPTPSKAAILVDRRNTAILLIFWTCFIVTLYLAARNWLE
;
A
#
# COMPACT_ATOMS: atom_id res chain seq x y z
N MET A 1 53.88 38.36 67.29
CA MET A 1 53.57 38.20 65.85
C MET A 1 52.20 37.54 65.75
N LEU A 2 51.20 38.25 65.23
CA LEU A 2 49.80 37.79 65.14
C LEU A 2 49.66 36.67 64.09
N PRO A 3 48.82 35.63 64.32
CA PRO A 3 48.58 34.58 63.34
C PRO A 3 47.43 34.94 62.39
N ILE A 4 47.61 34.57 61.12
CA ILE A 4 46.75 34.86 59.98
C ILE A 4 45.58 33.87 59.92
N LYS A 5 44.36 34.38 59.72
CA LYS A 5 43.17 33.58 59.37
C LYS A 5 43.12 33.34 57.85
N LEU A 6 42.98 32.09 57.42
CA LEU A 6 42.37 31.71 56.13
C LEU A 6 41.23 30.72 56.42
N PHE A 7 40.06 30.97 55.83
CA PHE A 7 38.89 30.08 55.91
C PHE A 7 39.02 28.90 54.92
N PRO A 8 38.39 27.74 55.21
CA PRO A 8 38.75 26.45 54.64
C PRO A 8 37.84 26.00 53.48
N LEU A 9 38.40 25.23 52.55
CA LEU A 9 37.68 24.33 51.64
C LEU A 9 37.57 22.96 52.34
N PHE A 10 36.35 22.46 52.54
CA PHE A 10 36.10 21.04 52.80
C PHE A 10 35.10 20.53 51.77
N SER A 11 35.54 19.59 50.93
CA SER A 11 34.69 18.80 50.04
C SER A 11 33.93 17.75 50.87
N ALA A 12 32.61 17.78 50.79
CA ALA A 12 31.73 16.72 51.27
C ALA A 12 31.38 15.80 50.10
N ILE A 13 31.88 14.57 50.14
CA ILE A 13 31.44 13.46 49.29
C ILE A 13 30.18 12.88 49.95
N GLY A 14 29.01 13.21 49.40
CA GLY A 14 27.73 12.65 49.80
C GLY A 14 27.21 11.69 48.74
N CYS A 15 27.07 10.41 49.11
CA CYS A 15 26.36 9.39 48.37
C CYS A 15 24.93 9.83 48.05
N LEU A 16 24.58 9.85 46.76
CA LEU A 16 23.20 9.75 46.31
C LEU A 16 23.09 8.53 45.40
N ALA A 17 22.49 7.48 45.93
CA ALA A 17 21.99 6.36 45.15
C ALA A 17 21.02 6.93 44.10
N ARG A 18 21.38 6.85 42.82
CA ARG A 18 20.42 7.05 41.73
C ARG A 18 19.53 5.81 41.70
N PRO A 19 18.19 5.95 41.73
CA PRO A 19 17.34 4.82 41.42
C PRO A 19 17.66 4.36 40.00
N LEU A 20 17.89 3.05 39.82
CA LEU A 20 17.81 2.39 38.53
C LEU A 20 16.38 2.61 38.02
N ILE A 21 16.21 3.64 37.19
CA ILE A 21 15.01 3.77 36.37
C ILE A 21 15.09 2.61 35.39
N SER A 22 14.19 1.65 35.55
CA SER A 22 13.89 0.64 34.54
C SER A 22 13.60 1.40 33.24
N PHE A 23 14.49 1.27 32.26
CA PHE A 23 14.14 1.56 30.87
C PHE A 23 13.07 0.56 30.49
N GLY A 24 11.80 0.91 30.73
CA GLY A 24 10.71 0.31 29.99
C GLY A 24 10.96 0.64 28.53
N GLU A 25 11.17 -0.37 27.70
CA GLU A 25 11.17 -0.21 26.25
C GLU A 25 9.86 0.46 25.86
N ILE A 26 9.93 1.74 25.50
CA ILE A 26 8.85 2.43 24.80
C ILE A 26 8.88 1.87 23.39
N HIS A 27 8.20 0.74 23.17
CA HIS A 27 7.89 0.25 21.82
C HIS A 27 6.87 1.20 21.22
N SER A 28 7.35 2.18 20.46
CA SER A 28 6.53 2.87 19.47
C SER A 28 5.97 1.81 18.50
N PRO A 29 4.66 1.78 18.18
CA PRO A 29 4.11 0.78 17.28
C PRO A 29 4.66 1.02 15.87
N PHE A 30 5.70 0.27 15.52
CA PHE A 30 6.21 0.20 14.16
C PHE A 30 5.11 -0.40 13.28
N THR A 31 4.45 0.41 12.45
CA THR A 31 3.46 -0.07 11.47
C THR A 31 4.23 -0.51 10.22
N PRO A 32 4.36 -1.81 9.92
CA PRO A 32 5.16 -2.28 8.79
C PRO A 32 4.52 -1.86 7.45
N THR A 33 5.31 -1.27 6.56
CA THR A 33 4.89 -0.94 5.18
C THR A 33 4.82 -2.21 4.34
N ILE A 34 3.65 -2.51 3.77
CA ILE A 34 3.47 -3.66 2.87
C ILE A 34 3.71 -3.22 1.43
N ARG A 35 4.62 -3.90 0.73
CA ARG A 35 4.94 -3.69 -0.69
C ARG A 35 4.74 -4.99 -1.46
N ARG A 36 4.04 -4.93 -2.60
CA ARG A 36 3.96 -6.08 -3.51
C ARG A 36 5.32 -6.29 -4.17
N VAL A 37 5.86 -7.50 -4.02
CA VAL A 37 7.16 -7.88 -4.58
C VAL A 37 7.02 -8.52 -5.97
N SER A 38 5.99 -9.34 -6.16
CA SER A 38 5.65 -9.98 -7.43
C SER A 38 4.14 -10.24 -7.52
N GLN A 39 3.62 -10.49 -8.72
CA GLN A 39 2.23 -10.84 -8.97
C GLN A 39 2.16 -11.98 -10.00
N PHE A 40 1.51 -13.07 -9.62
CA PHE A 40 1.24 -14.19 -10.52
C PHE A 40 -0.10 -14.02 -11.27
N PRO A 41 -0.27 -14.69 -12.43
CA PRO A 41 -1.54 -14.71 -13.16
C PRO A 41 -2.71 -15.21 -12.32
N LEU A 42 -3.93 -14.79 -12.67
CA LEU A 42 -5.16 -15.25 -12.02
C LEU A 42 -5.26 -16.79 -12.09
N GLY A 43 -5.67 -17.40 -10.97
CA GLY A 43 -5.72 -18.86 -10.82
C GLY A 43 -4.44 -19.49 -10.28
N THR A 44 -3.39 -18.69 -10.08
CA THR A 44 -2.16 -19.15 -9.42
C THR A 44 -2.31 -19.05 -7.90
N TRP A 45 -2.13 -20.17 -7.20
CA TRP A 45 -2.13 -20.20 -5.74
C TRP A 45 -0.70 -20.41 -5.23
N VAL A 46 -0.13 -19.37 -4.61
CA VAL A 46 1.21 -19.42 -4.02
C VAL A 46 1.09 -19.90 -2.58
N GLU A 47 1.61 -21.09 -2.29
CA GLU A 47 1.37 -21.79 -1.03
C GLU A 47 2.43 -21.49 0.02
N ASN A 48 3.71 -21.61 -0.34
CA ASN A 48 4.80 -21.48 0.62
C ASN A 48 5.94 -20.63 0.09
N ILE A 49 6.84 -20.23 1.00
CA ILE A 49 7.96 -19.33 0.72
C ILE A 49 9.21 -19.74 1.51
N ALA A 50 10.35 -19.76 0.83
CA ALA A 50 11.67 -19.85 1.45
C ALA A 50 12.59 -18.75 0.90
N VAL A 51 13.60 -18.35 1.68
CA VAL A 51 14.54 -17.30 1.28
C VAL A 51 15.92 -17.90 1.07
N ARG A 52 16.48 -17.72 -0.13
CA ARG A 52 17.83 -18.15 -0.48
C ARG A 52 18.89 -17.31 0.22
N PRO A 53 20.15 -17.80 0.33
CA PRO A 53 21.24 -17.03 0.93
C PRO A 53 21.54 -15.70 0.24
N ASN A 54 21.21 -15.57 -1.05
CA ASN A 54 21.34 -14.33 -1.82
C ASN A 54 20.17 -13.34 -1.63
N GLY A 55 19.17 -13.68 -0.80
CA GLY A 55 17.97 -12.88 -0.56
C GLY A 55 16.84 -13.07 -1.57
N HIS A 56 17.02 -13.90 -2.61
CA HIS A 56 15.92 -14.25 -3.51
C HIS A 56 14.91 -15.16 -2.80
N LEU A 57 13.66 -15.07 -3.22
CA LEU A 57 12.55 -15.84 -2.67
C LEU A 57 12.27 -17.03 -3.57
N LEU A 58 12.16 -18.22 -2.99
CA LEU A 58 11.58 -19.39 -3.65
C LEU A 58 10.13 -19.53 -3.18
N VAL A 59 9.20 -19.61 -4.12
CA VAL A 59 7.79 -19.81 -3.81
C VAL A 59 7.24 -21.07 -4.48
N THR A 60 6.39 -21.80 -3.77
CA THR A 60 5.74 -23.03 -4.24
C THR A 60 4.31 -22.75 -4.68
N LEU A 61 3.83 -23.49 -5.67
CA LEU A 61 2.46 -23.37 -6.18
C LEU A 61 1.65 -24.63 -5.86
N THR A 62 0.41 -24.49 -5.39
CA THR A 62 -0.54 -25.62 -5.33
C THR A 62 -1.39 -25.75 -6.58
N SER A 63 -1.44 -24.69 -7.40
CA SER A 63 -2.11 -24.69 -8.70
C SER A 63 -1.31 -25.35 -9.82
N ALA A 64 -0.01 -25.59 -9.61
CA ALA A 64 0.89 -26.25 -10.55
C ALA A 64 2.07 -26.86 -9.79
N ALA A 65 2.71 -27.92 -10.29
CA ALA A 65 3.89 -28.48 -9.66
C ALA A 65 5.17 -27.69 -10.00
N GLU A 66 5.19 -26.40 -9.68
CA GLU A 66 6.26 -25.46 -10.05
C GLU A 66 6.78 -24.67 -8.84
N ILE A 67 8.09 -24.38 -8.87
CA ILE A 67 8.76 -23.44 -7.97
C ILE A 67 9.19 -22.24 -8.80
N TYR A 68 8.89 -21.04 -8.30
CA TYR A 68 9.37 -19.78 -8.88
C TYR A 68 10.41 -19.14 -7.98
N GLU A 69 11.39 -18.51 -8.61
CA GLU A 69 12.32 -17.61 -7.94
C GLU A 69 11.91 -16.15 -8.19
N ILE A 70 11.94 -15.34 -7.14
CA ILE A 70 11.69 -13.91 -7.16
C ILE A 70 12.90 -13.17 -6.58
N ASP A 71 13.47 -12.23 -7.33
CA ASP A 71 14.43 -11.25 -6.84
C ASP A 71 13.65 -10.06 -6.24
N PRO A 72 13.63 -9.90 -4.91
CA PRO A 72 12.84 -8.85 -4.27
C PRO A 72 13.47 -7.45 -4.38
N PHE A 73 14.71 -7.35 -4.86
CA PHE A 73 15.50 -6.12 -4.93
C PHE A 73 15.43 -5.46 -6.32
N SER A 74 15.14 -6.24 -7.36
CA SER A 74 15.08 -5.75 -8.74
C SER A 74 13.71 -5.18 -9.09
N VAL A 75 13.57 -3.86 -8.99
CA VAL A 75 12.33 -3.12 -9.32
C VAL A 75 12.22 -2.74 -10.80
N THR A 76 13.24 -3.06 -11.61
CA THR A 76 13.44 -2.54 -12.98
C THR A 76 13.64 -3.61 -14.05
N SER A 77 13.81 -4.89 -13.68
CA SER A 77 14.05 -5.97 -14.66
C SER A 77 12.77 -6.77 -14.96
N THR A 78 12.57 -7.12 -16.23
CA THR A 78 11.48 -7.97 -16.71
C THR A 78 11.60 -9.44 -16.27
N ASN A 79 12.72 -9.82 -15.63
CA ASN A 79 13.04 -11.19 -15.19
C ASN A 79 13.16 -11.33 -13.66
N HIS A 80 12.70 -10.34 -12.87
CA HIS A 80 12.77 -10.41 -11.41
C HIS A 80 11.88 -11.53 -10.83
N THR A 81 10.96 -12.10 -11.61
CA THR A 81 10.22 -13.33 -11.29
C THR A 81 10.43 -14.32 -12.42
N ARG A 82 10.88 -15.54 -12.10
CA ARG A 82 11.16 -16.58 -13.10
C ARG A 82 10.82 -17.98 -12.59
N PRO A 83 10.46 -18.93 -13.47
CA PRO A 83 10.43 -20.34 -13.10
C PRO A 83 11.83 -20.79 -12.63
N ALA A 84 11.88 -21.47 -11.50
CA ALA A 84 13.10 -22.06 -10.96
C ALA A 84 13.18 -23.56 -11.28
N PHE A 85 12.08 -24.29 -11.08
CA PHE A 85 11.98 -25.72 -11.35
C PHE A 85 10.53 -26.15 -11.56
N SER A 86 10.29 -27.14 -12.42
CA SER A 86 8.99 -27.77 -12.64
C SER A 86 9.11 -29.27 -12.45
N PHE A 87 8.15 -29.88 -11.77
CA PHE A 87 8.12 -31.31 -11.49
C PHE A 87 7.18 -32.00 -12.47
N ASP A 88 7.73 -32.43 -13.61
CA ASP A 88 6.97 -33.10 -14.65
C ASP A 88 6.21 -34.32 -14.12
N GLY A 89 4.91 -34.39 -14.40
CA GLY A 89 4.04 -35.50 -13.99
C GLY A 89 3.41 -35.37 -12.60
N TYR A 90 3.65 -34.26 -11.90
CA TYR A 90 3.03 -33.93 -10.61
C TYR A 90 2.06 -32.74 -10.73
N SER A 91 1.21 -32.52 -9.72
CA SER A 91 0.13 -31.51 -9.82
C SER A 91 0.30 -30.31 -8.88
N ASN A 92 0.94 -30.47 -7.73
CA ASN A 92 1.07 -29.41 -6.71
C ASN A 92 2.36 -29.53 -5.89
N ILE A 93 2.73 -28.43 -5.25
CA ILE A 93 3.80 -28.36 -4.23
C ILE A 93 3.26 -27.58 -3.04
N THR A 94 3.53 -28.08 -1.84
CA THR A 94 3.14 -27.42 -0.58
C THR A 94 4.35 -26.80 0.10
N GLY A 95 4.85 -27.36 1.20
CA GLY A 95 5.92 -26.80 1.99
C GLY A 95 7.30 -26.89 1.30
N ILE A 96 8.13 -25.89 1.58
CA ILE A 96 9.55 -25.84 1.22
C ILE A 96 10.38 -25.37 2.42
N THR A 97 11.56 -25.96 2.62
CA THR A 97 12.51 -25.53 3.66
C THR A 97 13.94 -25.64 3.17
N GLU A 98 14.82 -24.77 3.67
CA GLU A 98 16.26 -24.92 3.46
C GLU A 98 16.82 -25.95 4.45
N MET A 99 17.52 -26.96 3.93
CA MET A 99 18.20 -28.00 4.70
C MET A 99 19.65 -27.62 4.98
N GLU A 100 20.37 -27.25 3.93
CA GLU A 100 21.74 -26.74 3.97
C GLU A 100 21.79 -25.49 3.09
N THR A 101 22.88 -24.71 3.16
CA THR A 101 23.02 -23.49 2.36
C THR A 101 22.69 -23.75 0.90
N ASP A 102 21.59 -23.16 0.43
CA ASP A 102 21.07 -23.27 -0.93
C ASP A 102 20.63 -24.69 -1.38
N ILE A 103 20.40 -25.59 -0.43
CA ILE A 103 19.84 -26.93 -0.64
C ILE A 103 18.49 -26.99 0.06
N PHE A 104 17.43 -27.19 -0.71
CA PHE A 104 16.05 -27.16 -0.22
C PHE A 104 15.38 -28.53 -0.28
N VAL A 105 14.38 -28.71 0.58
CA VAL A 105 13.50 -29.86 0.60
C VAL A 105 12.07 -29.38 0.36
N ALA A 106 11.37 -30.01 -0.58
CA ALA A 106 10.00 -29.66 -0.95
C ALA A 106 9.05 -30.85 -0.87
N CYS A 107 7.82 -30.60 -0.45
CA CYS A 107 6.72 -31.57 -0.44
C CYS A 107 5.93 -31.45 -1.75
N VAL A 108 5.93 -32.50 -2.56
CA VAL A 108 5.32 -32.52 -3.90
C VAL A 108 4.19 -33.53 -3.93
N ASP A 109 3.06 -33.14 -4.50
CA ASP A 109 1.88 -33.99 -4.74
C ASP A 109 1.42 -34.74 -3.49
N SER A 110 1.47 -34.04 -2.35
CA SER A 110 1.03 -34.49 -1.02
C SER A 110 1.78 -35.67 -0.40
N ARG A 111 2.74 -36.32 -1.09
CA ARG A 111 3.38 -37.58 -0.65
C ARG A 111 4.85 -37.75 -1.01
N TYR A 112 5.37 -36.94 -1.92
CA TYR A 112 6.75 -37.03 -2.41
C TYR A 112 7.62 -35.98 -1.75
N ILE A 113 8.82 -36.38 -1.34
CA ILE A 113 9.81 -35.49 -0.76
C ILE A 113 10.94 -35.36 -1.77
N TRP A 114 11.21 -34.14 -2.21
CA TRP A 114 12.25 -33.82 -3.17
C TRP A 114 13.33 -32.97 -2.54
N LYS A 115 14.58 -33.23 -2.93
CA LYS A 115 15.75 -32.39 -2.64
C LYS A 115 16.06 -31.55 -3.87
N LEU A 116 16.37 -30.28 -3.67
CA LEU A 116 16.68 -29.29 -4.69
C LEU A 116 17.99 -28.58 -4.33
N ASP A 117 19.04 -28.79 -5.12
CA ASP A 117 20.35 -28.17 -4.89
C ASP A 117 20.57 -27.00 -5.84
N PHE A 118 20.53 -25.77 -5.31
CA PHE A 118 20.75 -24.53 -6.06
C PHE A 118 22.22 -24.05 -6.02
N SER A 119 23.13 -24.79 -5.38
CA SER A 119 24.49 -24.32 -5.12
C SER A 119 25.37 -24.12 -6.37
N ILE A 120 25.02 -24.77 -7.49
CA ILE A 120 25.80 -24.76 -8.75
C ILE A 120 25.09 -23.98 -9.88
N GLY A 121 24.12 -23.12 -9.56
CA GLY A 121 23.54 -22.21 -10.54
C GLY A 121 22.10 -21.77 -10.28
N ASN A 122 21.45 -21.34 -11.36
CA ASN A 122 20.10 -20.76 -11.32
C ASN A 122 18.98 -21.80 -11.48
N THR A 123 19.31 -23.01 -11.92
CA THR A 123 18.40 -24.15 -12.03
C THR A 123 18.90 -25.22 -11.07
N PRO A 124 18.05 -25.72 -10.16
CA PRO A 124 18.52 -26.66 -9.15
C PRO A 124 18.76 -28.05 -9.74
N GLN A 125 19.69 -28.78 -9.15
CA GLN A 125 19.74 -30.23 -9.30
C GLN A 125 18.68 -30.84 -8.39
N ALA A 126 17.64 -31.42 -8.97
CA ALA A 126 16.55 -32.04 -8.25
C ALA A 126 16.71 -33.57 -8.15
N SER A 127 16.40 -34.14 -7.00
CA SER A 127 16.35 -35.59 -6.79
C SER A 127 15.22 -35.97 -5.84
N LEU A 128 14.47 -37.03 -6.18
CA LEU A 128 13.50 -37.61 -5.28
C LEU A 128 14.25 -38.24 -4.08
N VAL A 129 13.86 -37.84 -2.87
CA VAL A 129 14.37 -38.43 -1.62
C VAL A 129 13.59 -39.71 -1.33
N THR A 130 12.27 -39.59 -1.21
CA THR A 130 11.38 -40.71 -0.89
C THR A 130 9.93 -40.36 -1.20
N MET A 131 9.07 -41.38 -1.23
CA MET A 131 7.62 -41.25 -1.29
C MET A 131 7.04 -41.95 -0.07
N ILE A 132 6.15 -41.28 0.66
CA ILE A 132 5.48 -41.82 1.85
C ILE A 132 4.09 -42.30 1.44
N PRO A 133 3.83 -43.63 1.32
CA PRO A 133 2.56 -44.13 0.78
C PRO A 133 1.35 -43.76 1.63
N ASP A 134 1.54 -43.74 2.95
CA ASP A 134 0.51 -43.49 3.96
C ASP A 134 0.27 -42.01 4.22
N ALA A 135 1.10 -41.12 3.65
CA ALA A 135 0.88 -39.69 3.79
C ALA A 135 -0.38 -39.26 3.02
N GLN A 136 -1.15 -38.34 3.60
CA GLN A 136 -2.41 -37.90 3.02
C GLN A 136 -2.30 -36.49 2.43
N LEU A 137 -1.69 -35.57 3.17
CA LEU A 137 -1.42 -34.21 2.73
C LEU A 137 -0.17 -33.68 3.44
N LEU A 138 1.02 -34.03 2.93
CA LEU A 138 2.26 -33.39 3.38
C LEU A 138 2.18 -31.89 3.07
N ASN A 139 2.31 -31.06 4.11
CA ASN A 139 2.18 -29.62 4.01
C ASN A 139 3.40 -28.89 4.60
N GLY A 140 3.29 -28.31 5.80
CA GLY A 140 4.40 -27.61 6.45
C GLY A 140 5.62 -28.50 6.67
N VAL A 141 6.80 -28.02 6.27
CA VAL A 141 8.08 -28.73 6.42
C VAL A 141 9.13 -27.83 7.06
N ALA A 142 9.95 -28.40 7.93
CA ALA A 142 11.06 -27.71 8.54
C ALA A 142 12.27 -28.64 8.77
N THR A 143 13.46 -28.07 8.62
CA THR A 143 14.71 -28.73 9.00
C THR A 143 14.84 -28.75 10.52
N LEU A 144 14.96 -29.94 11.09
CA LEU A 144 15.25 -30.13 12.52
C LEU A 144 16.75 -30.18 12.79
N ASN A 145 17.50 -30.89 11.93
CA ASN A 145 18.93 -31.09 12.11
C ASN A 145 19.63 -31.24 10.76
N SER A 146 20.20 -30.12 10.29
CA SER A 146 20.90 -30.07 9.00
C SER A 146 22.09 -31.02 8.94
N ALA A 147 22.92 -31.04 9.99
CA ALA A 147 24.10 -31.90 10.07
C ALA A 147 23.81 -33.40 10.01
N LYS A 148 22.55 -33.80 10.25
CA LYS A 148 22.09 -35.19 10.15
C LYS A 148 21.08 -35.41 9.02
N GLY A 149 20.72 -34.37 8.26
CA GLY A 149 19.73 -34.46 7.20
C GLY A 149 18.31 -34.73 7.70
N ILE A 150 17.94 -34.29 8.91
CA ILE A 150 16.62 -34.58 9.48
C ILE A 150 15.66 -33.43 9.21
N VAL A 151 14.58 -33.72 8.48
CA VAL A 151 13.40 -32.85 8.38
C VAL A 151 12.22 -33.44 9.14
N VAL A 152 11.32 -32.55 9.53
CA VAL A 152 9.99 -32.88 10.05
C VAL A 152 8.92 -32.27 9.17
N ILE A 153 7.85 -33.02 8.92
CA ILE A 153 6.80 -32.66 7.96
C ILE A 153 5.42 -32.88 8.61
N ALA A 154 4.58 -31.85 8.58
CA ALA A 154 3.18 -31.94 8.96
C ALA A 154 2.39 -32.67 7.88
N ASP A 155 1.59 -33.66 8.28
CA ASP A 155 0.57 -34.25 7.43
C ASP A 155 -0.80 -33.75 7.86
N SER A 156 -1.34 -32.81 7.10
CA SER A 156 -2.54 -32.08 7.47
C SER A 156 -3.79 -32.96 7.46
N SER A 157 -3.88 -33.95 6.58
CA SER A 157 -5.06 -34.81 6.50
C SER A 157 -4.92 -36.07 7.37
N ALA A 158 -3.70 -36.52 7.66
CA ALA A 158 -3.47 -37.61 8.62
C ALA A 158 -3.42 -37.14 10.09
N GLY A 159 -3.15 -35.85 10.33
CA GLY A 159 -3.06 -35.27 11.67
C GLY A 159 -1.84 -35.75 12.45
N CYS A 160 -0.66 -35.76 11.82
CA CYS A 160 0.58 -36.22 12.43
C CYS A 160 1.81 -35.47 11.93
N ILE A 161 2.95 -35.70 12.59
CA ILE A 161 4.26 -35.25 12.12
C ILE A 161 5.09 -36.46 11.69
N TRP A 162 5.63 -36.39 10.48
CA TRP A 162 6.63 -37.29 9.95
C TRP A 162 8.03 -36.77 10.25
N ARG A 163 8.95 -37.66 10.59
CA ARG A 163 10.39 -37.44 10.50
C ARG A 163 10.87 -38.09 9.22
N VAL A 164 11.72 -37.40 8.47
CA VAL A 164 12.38 -37.95 7.27
C VAL A 164 13.88 -37.66 7.35
N ASP A 165 14.70 -38.69 7.13
CA ASP A 165 16.12 -38.55 6.88
C ASP A 165 16.33 -38.37 5.37
N ILE A 166 16.78 -37.19 4.97
CA ILE A 166 16.92 -36.83 3.55
C ILE A 166 18.12 -37.49 2.87
N ASN A 167 19.04 -38.08 3.63
CA ASN A 167 20.21 -38.76 3.09
C ASN A 167 19.89 -40.23 2.78
N THR A 168 19.03 -40.87 3.58
CA THR A 168 18.68 -42.29 3.43
C THR A 168 17.29 -42.50 2.83
N GLY A 169 16.41 -41.51 2.92
CA GLY A 169 14.99 -41.63 2.55
C GLY A 169 14.16 -42.36 3.60
N GLU A 170 14.72 -42.71 4.76
CA GLU A 170 13.99 -43.32 5.87
C GLU A 170 13.02 -42.32 6.50
N TYR A 171 11.81 -42.79 6.82
CA TYR A 171 10.76 -41.97 7.40
C TYR A 171 9.97 -42.73 8.47
N GLU A 172 9.41 -41.98 9.41
CA GLU A 172 8.50 -42.52 10.42
C GLU A 172 7.54 -41.45 10.96
N VAL A 173 6.37 -41.87 11.45
CA VAL A 173 5.51 -40.98 12.24
C VAL A 173 6.10 -40.84 13.63
N ILE A 174 6.45 -39.61 14.02
CA ILE A 174 7.05 -39.32 15.33
C ILE A 174 6.06 -38.78 16.35
N LEU A 175 4.97 -38.15 15.89
CA LEU A 175 4.02 -37.50 16.78
C LEU A 175 2.61 -37.54 16.19
N LYS A 176 1.65 -37.94 17.01
CA LYS A 176 0.21 -37.88 16.79
C LYS A 176 -0.42 -37.38 18.08
N ASP A 177 -1.26 -36.36 17.98
CA ASP A 177 -1.93 -35.78 19.12
C ASP A 177 -3.29 -35.19 18.73
N ALA A 178 -4.19 -35.06 19.69
CA ALA A 178 -5.51 -34.47 19.48
C ALA A 178 -5.45 -33.04 18.93
N THR A 179 -4.42 -32.27 19.27
CA THR A 179 -4.17 -30.92 18.74
C THR A 179 -3.80 -30.92 17.25
N MET A 180 -3.39 -32.06 16.69
CA MET A 180 -3.03 -32.22 15.28
C MET A 180 -4.17 -32.80 14.44
N HIS A 181 -5.18 -33.37 15.09
CA HIS A 181 -6.27 -34.06 14.41
C HIS A 181 -6.97 -33.16 13.39
N PRO A 182 -7.33 -33.72 12.22
CA PRO A 182 -8.00 -32.98 11.18
C PRO A 182 -9.50 -32.83 11.43
N GLU A 183 -10.06 -31.71 11.00
CA GLU A 183 -11.49 -31.41 11.01
C GLU A 183 -11.97 -30.92 9.63
N PRO A 184 -13.25 -31.10 9.29
CA PRO A 184 -13.80 -30.57 8.05
C PRO A 184 -13.80 -29.03 8.04
N ILE A 185 -13.28 -28.43 6.98
CA ILE A 185 -13.33 -26.99 6.72
C ILE A 185 -13.47 -26.74 5.22
N LEU A 186 -14.52 -26.03 4.79
CA LEU A 186 -14.81 -25.69 3.39
C LEU A 186 -14.71 -26.87 2.39
N GLY A 187 -15.10 -28.08 2.81
CA GLY A 187 -15.05 -29.28 1.96
C GLY A 187 -13.69 -30.00 1.93
N LEU A 188 -12.68 -29.48 2.62
CA LEU A 188 -11.40 -30.13 2.89
C LEU A 188 -11.39 -30.76 4.29
N LYS A 189 -10.52 -31.75 4.49
CA LYS A 189 -10.23 -32.32 5.81
C LYS A 189 -8.78 -31.97 6.18
N LEU A 190 -8.63 -30.94 7.00
CA LEU A 190 -7.36 -30.30 7.31
C LEU A 190 -7.10 -30.34 8.83
N GLY A 191 -5.85 -30.38 9.26
CA GLY A 191 -5.45 -30.51 10.66
C GLY A 191 -4.21 -29.68 10.94
N ILE A 192 -3.18 -30.31 11.50
CA ILE A 192 -1.84 -29.71 11.60
C ILE A 192 -1.40 -29.14 10.24
N ASN A 193 -0.90 -27.92 10.18
CA ASN A 193 -0.64 -27.26 8.90
C ASN A 193 0.79 -26.70 8.80
N GLY A 194 0.98 -25.40 9.05
CA GLY A 194 2.30 -24.80 9.18
C GLY A 194 3.13 -25.47 10.26
N LEU A 195 4.42 -25.66 9.97
CA LEU A 195 5.39 -26.26 10.89
C LEU A 195 6.74 -25.55 10.73
N LYS A 196 7.30 -25.06 11.83
CA LYS A 196 8.66 -24.47 11.90
C LYS A 196 9.42 -25.00 13.11
N VAL A 197 10.75 -24.99 13.04
CA VAL A 197 11.63 -25.41 14.13
C VAL A 197 12.45 -24.21 14.61
N LEU A 198 12.51 -24.02 15.93
CA LEU A 198 13.41 -23.06 16.58
C LEU A 198 14.20 -23.80 17.67
N GLY A 199 15.51 -23.98 17.46
CA GLY A 199 16.32 -24.86 18.31
C GLY A 199 15.79 -26.29 18.25
N ASN A 200 15.47 -26.87 19.41
CA ASN A 200 14.91 -28.23 19.51
C ASN A 200 13.37 -28.21 19.72
N THR A 201 12.72 -27.10 19.38
CA THR A 201 11.28 -26.93 19.56
C THR A 201 10.58 -26.91 18.21
N ILE A 202 9.61 -27.80 18.03
CA ILE A 202 8.68 -27.75 16.91
C ILE A 202 7.54 -26.82 17.29
N TYR A 203 7.25 -25.85 16.43
CA TYR A 203 6.06 -25.01 16.44
C TYR A 203 5.15 -25.43 15.30
N TYR A 204 3.85 -25.45 15.52
CA TYR A 204 2.90 -25.78 14.46
C TYR A 204 1.54 -25.11 14.66
N THR A 205 0.82 -24.94 13.56
CA THR A 205 -0.58 -24.51 13.54
C THR A 205 -1.50 -25.72 13.35
N ASN A 206 -2.74 -25.62 13.81
CA ASN A 206 -3.85 -26.43 13.31
C ASN A 206 -4.96 -25.48 12.83
N THR A 207 -5.20 -25.47 11.52
CA THR A 207 -6.04 -24.45 10.88
C THR A 207 -7.49 -24.49 11.37
N PRO A 208 -8.27 -25.58 11.19
CA PRO A 208 -9.68 -25.57 11.61
C PRO A 208 -9.86 -25.50 13.13
N LYS A 209 -8.90 -26.02 13.91
CA LYS A 209 -8.95 -25.93 15.37
C LYS A 209 -8.47 -24.58 15.91
N LYS A 210 -7.92 -23.71 15.06
CA LYS A 210 -7.40 -22.39 15.44
C LYS A 210 -6.29 -22.45 16.49
N LEU A 211 -5.49 -23.52 16.44
CA LEU A 211 -4.43 -23.76 17.41
C LEU A 211 -3.10 -23.25 16.87
N PHE A 212 -2.30 -22.68 17.76
CA PHE A 212 -0.87 -22.51 17.62
C PHE A 212 -0.19 -23.19 18.80
N CYS A 213 0.65 -24.18 18.52
CA CYS A 213 1.20 -25.08 19.52
C CYS A 213 2.72 -25.16 19.41
N ARG A 214 3.37 -25.64 20.48
CA ARG A 214 4.77 -26.04 20.44
C ARG A 214 5.03 -27.32 21.24
N VAL A 215 6.11 -27.99 20.92
CA VAL A 215 6.59 -29.18 21.64
C VAL A 215 8.11 -29.28 21.55
N GLN A 216 8.76 -29.61 22.66
CA GLN A 216 10.19 -29.92 22.65
C GLN A 216 10.42 -31.31 22.07
N VAL A 217 11.46 -31.45 21.27
CA VAL A 217 11.83 -32.72 20.63
C VAL A 217 13.31 -33.03 20.77
N ASP A 218 13.66 -34.30 20.63
CA ASP A 218 15.05 -34.71 20.48
C ASP A 218 15.54 -34.39 19.05
N PRO A 219 16.72 -33.77 18.86
CA PRO A 219 17.17 -33.26 17.56
C PRO A 219 17.56 -34.36 16.55
N ILE A 220 17.50 -35.65 16.91
CA ILE A 220 17.84 -36.75 16.01
C ILE A 220 16.61 -37.60 15.72
N SER A 221 15.98 -38.13 16.77
CA SER A 221 14.77 -38.94 16.68
C SER A 221 13.51 -38.13 16.44
N ALA A 222 13.57 -36.81 16.64
CA ALA A 222 12.44 -35.88 16.52
C ALA A 222 11.25 -36.18 17.45
N ARG A 223 11.39 -37.15 18.37
CA ARG A 223 10.33 -37.52 19.31
C ARG A 223 10.16 -36.44 20.37
N ALA A 224 8.91 -36.24 20.81
CA ALA A 224 8.58 -35.31 21.88
C ALA A 224 9.31 -35.68 23.18
N THR A 225 9.98 -34.69 23.79
CA THR A 225 10.68 -34.82 25.07
C THR A 225 9.91 -34.17 26.24
N GLY A 226 8.76 -33.56 25.94
CA GLY A 226 7.86 -32.94 26.91
C GLY A 226 6.43 -32.89 26.38
N PRO A 227 5.49 -32.29 27.15
CA PRO A 227 4.11 -32.13 26.71
C PRO A 227 4.01 -31.15 25.54
N ILE A 228 2.93 -31.28 24.77
CA ILE A 228 2.52 -30.24 23.82
C ILE A 228 1.95 -29.06 24.63
N GLU A 229 2.42 -27.86 24.29
CA GLU A 229 1.94 -26.60 24.85
C GLU A 229 1.09 -25.88 23.80
N VAL A 230 -0.15 -25.56 24.14
CA VAL A 230 -1.01 -24.69 23.33
C VAL A 230 -0.62 -23.24 23.64
N ILE A 231 -0.03 -22.57 22.66
CA ILE A 231 0.32 -21.15 22.75
C ILE A 231 -0.93 -20.31 22.50
N SER A 232 -1.81 -20.71 21.58
CA SER A 232 -3.08 -20.06 21.31
C SER A 232 -4.09 -21.07 20.78
N ASP A 233 -5.37 -20.84 21.06
CA ASP A 233 -6.53 -21.64 20.61
C ASP A 233 -7.60 -20.79 19.91
N THR A 234 -7.23 -19.58 19.49
CA THR A 234 -8.13 -18.62 18.85
C THR A 234 -7.67 -18.18 17.46
N ILE A 235 -6.46 -18.57 17.04
CA ILE A 235 -5.83 -18.07 15.82
C ILE A 235 -5.94 -19.12 14.72
N GLU A 236 -6.80 -18.84 13.75
CA GLU A 236 -6.94 -19.62 12.52
C GLU A 236 -5.83 -19.24 11.55
N ALA A 237 -4.81 -20.09 11.43
CA ALA A 237 -3.65 -19.82 10.60
C ALA A 237 -3.31 -21.00 9.69
N ASP A 238 -2.73 -20.66 8.54
CA ASP A 238 -2.18 -21.60 7.56
C ASP A 238 -0.73 -21.95 7.93
N ASP A 239 0.25 -21.20 7.43
CA ASP A 239 1.66 -21.27 7.85
C ASP A 239 2.13 -19.98 8.58
N PHE A 240 3.41 -19.89 8.96
CA PHE A 240 3.93 -18.78 9.75
C PHE A 240 5.45 -18.61 9.64
N ALA A 241 5.94 -17.40 9.96
CA ALA A 241 7.35 -17.15 10.24
C ALA A 241 7.59 -17.12 11.76
N ILE A 242 8.78 -17.52 12.21
CA ILE A 242 9.18 -17.38 13.62
C ILE A 242 10.58 -16.77 13.72
N THR A 243 10.75 -15.80 14.61
CA THR A 243 12.04 -15.14 14.85
C THR A 243 12.91 -15.98 15.79
N SER A 244 14.20 -15.65 15.87
CA SER A 244 15.13 -16.26 16.84
C SER A 244 14.75 -15.98 18.32
N SER A 245 13.97 -14.92 18.57
CA SER A 245 13.40 -14.61 19.88
C SER A 245 12.08 -15.33 20.18
N GLY A 246 11.60 -16.18 19.26
CA GLY A 246 10.37 -16.96 19.41
C GLY A 246 9.09 -16.18 19.13
N VAL A 247 9.17 -14.99 18.52
CA VAL A 247 8.00 -14.24 18.05
C VAL A 247 7.52 -14.85 16.74
N ALA A 248 6.25 -15.26 16.70
CA ALA A 248 5.63 -15.85 15.52
C ALA A 248 4.78 -14.83 14.75
N TYR A 249 4.73 -14.95 13.44
CA TYR A 249 3.95 -14.14 12.50
C TYR A 249 3.12 -15.09 11.64
N LEU A 250 1.86 -15.27 12.02
CA LEU A 250 0.97 -16.30 11.49
C LEU A 250 0.15 -15.78 10.31
N ALA A 251 0.15 -16.53 9.20
CA ALA A 251 -0.68 -16.25 8.03
C ALA A 251 -2.13 -16.63 8.31
N THR A 252 -2.95 -15.64 8.66
CA THR A 252 -4.37 -15.84 9.01
C THR A 252 -5.23 -15.67 7.76
N ILE A 253 -5.37 -16.76 7.01
CA ILE A 253 -5.89 -16.77 5.64
C ILE A 253 -7.28 -16.13 5.53
N TYR A 254 -8.22 -16.51 6.40
CA TYR A 254 -9.61 -16.03 6.36
C TYR A 254 -9.78 -14.62 6.93
N GLN A 255 -8.82 -14.18 7.74
CA GLN A 255 -8.75 -12.83 8.30
C GLN A 255 -7.98 -11.87 7.38
N ASN A 256 -7.40 -12.37 6.27
CA ASN A 256 -6.58 -11.59 5.34
C ASN A 256 -5.49 -10.77 6.07
N ALA A 257 -4.83 -11.40 7.04
CA ALA A 257 -3.91 -10.71 7.94
C ALA A 257 -2.70 -11.57 8.31
N ILE A 258 -1.66 -10.90 8.83
CA ILE A 258 -0.59 -11.58 9.57
C ILE A 258 -0.78 -11.29 11.05
N THR A 259 -0.96 -12.34 11.85
CA THR A 259 -1.10 -12.23 13.30
C THR A 259 0.24 -12.42 13.99
N LYS A 260 0.73 -11.39 14.68
CA LYS A 260 1.94 -11.48 15.51
C LYS A 260 1.60 -12.09 16.88
N VAL A 261 2.36 -13.08 17.30
CA VAL A 261 2.29 -13.74 18.61
C VAL A 261 3.66 -13.64 19.28
N SER A 262 3.75 -12.94 20.41
CA SER A 262 5.01 -12.75 21.15
C SER A 262 5.04 -13.60 22.42
N PRO A 263 6.17 -14.26 22.75
CA PRO A 263 6.28 -15.02 24.01
C PRO A 263 6.65 -14.09 25.19
N GLY A 264 5.78 -13.93 26.20
CA GLY A 264 6.13 -13.21 27.45
C GLY A 264 5.01 -13.02 28.48
N ARG A 265 5.30 -13.31 29.77
CA ARG A 265 4.51 -13.07 31.02
C ARG A 265 2.99 -13.34 30.98
N GLY A 266 2.57 -14.42 30.31
CA GLY A 266 1.19 -14.90 30.41
C GLY A 266 0.16 -14.07 29.65
N GLU A 267 0.59 -13.06 28.88
CA GLU A 267 -0.24 -12.33 27.94
C GLU A 267 0.26 -12.58 26.52
N ILE A 268 -0.56 -13.30 25.75
CA ILE A 268 -0.42 -13.37 24.30
C ILE A 268 -0.85 -12.00 23.77
N VAL A 269 0.10 -11.16 23.37
CA VAL A 269 -0.22 -9.92 22.67
C VAL A 269 -0.42 -10.24 21.19
N THR A 270 -1.67 -10.51 20.83
CA THR A 270 -2.11 -10.66 19.44
C THR A 270 -2.15 -9.28 18.79
N VAL A 271 -1.23 -9.01 17.88
CA VAL A 271 -1.30 -7.84 16.99
C VAL A 271 -1.58 -8.33 15.59
N SER A 272 -2.81 -8.18 15.13
CA SER A 272 -3.16 -8.44 13.74
C SER A 272 -2.68 -7.27 12.89
N LEU A 273 -1.80 -7.55 11.92
CA LEU A 273 -1.55 -6.68 10.79
C LEU A 273 -2.79 -6.77 9.87
N ASN A 274 -3.90 -6.18 10.31
CA ASN A 274 -5.19 -6.22 9.60
C ASN A 274 -5.08 -5.38 8.32
N SER A 275 -4.58 -6.00 7.25
CA SER A 275 -4.31 -5.34 5.98
C SER A 275 -5.19 -5.92 4.89
N SER A 276 -6.11 -5.10 4.38
CA SER A 276 -6.91 -5.43 3.20
C SER A 276 -6.08 -5.66 1.92
N SER A 277 -4.75 -5.46 1.99
CA SER A 277 -3.79 -5.65 0.89
C SER A 277 -3.20 -7.07 0.83
N ILE A 278 -3.40 -7.91 1.85
CA ILE A 278 -2.91 -9.29 1.91
C ILE A 278 -4.12 -10.22 1.79
N HIS A 279 -4.48 -10.60 0.57
CA HIS A 279 -5.57 -11.53 0.33
C HIS A 279 -5.11 -12.97 0.55
N ASN A 280 -5.82 -13.74 1.37
CA ASN A 280 -5.54 -15.15 1.63
C ASN A 280 -4.03 -15.42 1.83
N PRO A 281 -3.38 -14.81 2.85
CA PRO A 281 -1.98 -15.14 3.14
C PRO A 281 -1.85 -16.62 3.45
N THR A 282 -0.85 -17.25 2.85
CA THR A 282 -0.61 -18.71 2.96
C THR A 282 0.60 -19.01 3.82
N SER A 283 1.71 -18.26 3.65
CA SER A 283 2.94 -18.43 4.43
C SER A 283 3.73 -17.11 4.54
N ALA A 284 4.77 -17.11 5.37
CA ALA A 284 5.66 -15.98 5.56
C ALA A 284 7.10 -16.41 5.89
N ALA A 285 8.07 -15.57 5.51
CA ALA A 285 9.48 -15.74 5.84
C ALA A 285 10.20 -14.39 5.99
N PHE A 286 11.16 -14.30 6.91
CA PHE A 286 12.01 -13.12 7.03
C PHE A 286 13.14 -13.15 6.00
N GLY A 287 13.50 -11.97 5.48
CA GLY A 287 14.69 -11.78 4.67
C GLY A 287 15.98 -12.21 5.38
N ARG A 288 17.02 -12.49 4.61
CA ARG A 288 18.27 -13.10 5.11
C ARG A 288 19.51 -12.23 4.92
N THR A 289 19.41 -11.19 4.12
CA THR A 289 20.53 -10.29 3.81
C THR A 289 20.53 -9.10 4.76
N MET A 290 21.63 -8.34 4.78
CA MET A 290 21.73 -7.13 5.61
C MET A 290 20.69 -6.06 5.24
N VAL A 291 20.16 -6.06 4.01
CA VAL A 291 19.22 -5.04 3.53
C VAL A 291 17.74 -5.42 3.74
N ASP A 292 17.44 -6.70 3.98
CA ASP A 292 16.07 -7.22 4.15
C ASP A 292 15.87 -8.07 5.41
N ALA A 293 16.85 -8.17 6.32
CA ALA A 293 16.74 -8.95 7.56
C ALA A 293 15.52 -8.57 8.43
N ASN A 294 15.01 -7.34 8.30
CA ASN A 294 13.83 -6.84 9.01
C ASN A 294 12.56 -6.81 8.13
N VAL A 295 12.60 -7.41 6.94
CA VAL A 295 11.48 -7.50 6.00
C VAL A 295 10.82 -8.86 6.14
N LEU A 296 9.50 -8.86 6.34
CA LEU A 296 8.68 -10.07 6.30
C LEU A 296 8.10 -10.22 4.88
N TYR A 297 8.51 -11.26 4.17
CA TYR A 297 7.91 -11.65 2.90
C TYR A 297 6.72 -12.57 3.16
N ILE A 298 5.65 -12.38 2.40
CA ILE A 298 4.36 -13.05 2.60
C ILE A 298 3.91 -13.63 1.26
N SER A 299 3.60 -14.93 1.23
CA SER A 299 2.94 -15.59 0.09
C SER A 299 1.42 -15.51 0.23
N SER A 300 0.71 -15.61 -0.90
CA SER A 300 -0.73 -15.41 -0.98
C SER A 300 -1.37 -16.29 -2.06
N GLY A 301 -2.53 -16.86 -1.73
CA GLY A 301 -3.35 -17.65 -2.65
C GLY A 301 -4.20 -16.82 -3.63
N GLY A 302 -4.19 -15.49 -3.52
CA GLY A 302 -5.08 -14.61 -4.30
C GLY A 302 -6.56 -14.66 -3.86
N GLY A 303 -7.49 -14.14 -4.66
CA GLY A 303 -8.94 -14.11 -4.37
C GLY A 303 -9.80 -14.81 -5.44
N SER A 304 -10.94 -15.41 -5.05
CA SER A 304 -11.81 -16.21 -5.95
C SER A 304 -12.68 -15.37 -6.88
N ALA A 305 -12.88 -15.86 -8.12
CA ALA A 305 -13.65 -15.23 -9.20
C ALA A 305 -15.18 -15.45 -9.13
N THR A 306 -15.73 -15.99 -8.04
CA THR A 306 -17.18 -16.19 -7.90
C THR A 306 -17.69 -15.75 -6.54
N SER A 307 -18.45 -14.65 -6.52
CA SER A 307 -19.51 -14.45 -5.52
C SER A 307 -20.79 -13.95 -6.19
N ILE A 308 -21.89 -14.47 -5.64
CA ILE A 308 -23.27 -14.38 -6.10
C ILE A 308 -23.76 -12.94 -5.89
N ASN A 309 -23.75 -12.11 -6.95
CA ASN A 309 -24.63 -10.95 -7.20
C ASN A 309 -24.14 -9.98 -8.30
N GLY A 310 -23.24 -10.38 -9.21
CA GLY A 310 -23.03 -9.62 -10.44
C GLY A 310 -22.44 -8.20 -10.27
N SER A 311 -21.89 -7.88 -9.10
CA SER A 311 -20.98 -6.76 -8.90
C SER A 311 -19.55 -7.30 -8.96
N PHE A 312 -18.76 -6.82 -9.92
CA PHE A 312 -17.33 -7.11 -10.00
C PHE A 312 -16.65 -6.74 -8.69
N ALA A 313 -15.83 -7.68 -8.17
CA ALA A 313 -15.17 -7.60 -6.88
C ALA A 313 -14.12 -6.48 -6.86
N GLU A 314 -14.36 -5.48 -6.02
CA GLU A 314 -13.39 -4.45 -5.65
C GLU A 314 -12.34 -5.03 -4.69
N GLY A 315 -11.07 -4.64 -4.85
CA GLY A 315 -10.02 -4.91 -3.88
C GLY A 315 -10.28 -4.21 -2.54
N GLY A 316 -9.94 -4.87 -1.43
CA GLY A 316 -10.27 -4.40 -0.09
C GLY A 316 -9.63 -3.06 0.28
N ALA A 317 -10.37 -2.24 1.02
CA ALA A 317 -9.97 -0.94 1.56
C ALA A 317 -9.70 -0.99 3.07
N VAL A 318 -8.55 -0.48 3.55
CA VAL A 318 -8.33 -0.17 4.97
C VAL A 318 -8.71 1.29 5.20
N THR A 319 -9.76 1.50 5.99
CA THR A 319 -10.18 2.83 6.44
C THR A 319 -9.42 3.17 7.73
N TYR A 320 -8.58 4.19 7.70
CA TYR A 320 -8.03 4.76 8.92
C TYR A 320 -9.18 5.29 9.80
N THR A 321 -9.17 4.95 11.08
CA THR A 321 -10.12 5.50 12.05
C THR A 321 -9.35 6.41 12.98
N PRO A 322 -9.72 7.70 13.10
CA PRO A 322 -8.97 8.62 13.93
C PRO A 322 -9.05 8.17 15.41
N PRO A 323 -7.95 8.25 16.18
CA PRO A 323 -7.88 7.76 17.57
C PRO A 323 -8.76 8.54 18.56
N GLY A 324 -9.34 9.65 18.13
CA GLY A 324 -10.32 10.46 18.86
C GLY A 324 -10.87 11.57 17.99
N GLU A 325 -11.82 12.33 18.53
CA GLU A 325 -12.39 13.50 17.87
C GLU A 325 -11.34 14.60 17.61
N LEU A 326 -11.57 15.42 16.59
CA LEU A 326 -10.72 16.57 16.27
C LEU A 326 -10.59 17.49 17.51
N GLY A 327 -9.37 17.85 17.88
CA GLY A 327 -9.08 18.65 19.07
C GLY A 327 -8.98 17.85 20.38
N SER A 328 -9.27 16.55 20.39
CA SER A 328 -9.02 15.70 21.56
C SER A 328 -7.53 15.44 21.76
N THR A 329 -7.11 15.15 23.01
CA THR A 329 -5.71 14.80 23.32
C THR A 329 -5.23 13.58 22.55
N ARG A 330 -6.13 12.61 22.26
CA ARG A 330 -5.79 11.42 21.47
C ARG A 330 -5.51 11.75 20.01
N CYS A 331 -6.30 12.65 19.42
CA CYS A 331 -6.07 13.11 18.05
C CYS A 331 -4.82 13.98 17.96
N ALA A 332 -4.57 14.86 18.94
CA ALA A 332 -3.38 15.70 18.96
C ALA A 332 -2.06 14.91 19.16
N ALA A 333 -2.13 13.72 19.75
CA ALA A 333 -0.96 12.84 19.92
C ALA A 333 -0.57 12.07 18.64
N ASP A 334 -1.44 12.05 17.63
CA ASP A 334 -1.22 11.38 16.35
C ASP A 334 -1.12 12.43 15.23
N SER A 335 0.09 12.59 14.66
CA SER A 335 0.36 13.57 13.61
C SER A 335 -0.51 13.41 12.36
N CYS A 336 -1.10 12.24 12.13
CA CYS A 336 -1.95 11.95 10.98
C CYS A 336 -3.45 12.16 11.27
N CYS A 337 -3.88 12.27 12.53
CA CYS A 337 -5.29 12.32 12.88
C CYS A 337 -6.05 13.49 12.24
N VAL A 338 -5.51 14.70 12.27
CA VAL A 338 -6.15 15.88 11.66
C VAL A 338 -6.38 15.70 10.15
N TRP A 339 -5.50 14.96 9.48
CA TRP A 339 -5.53 14.77 8.03
C TRP A 339 -6.68 13.88 7.56
N GLU A 340 -7.21 13.00 8.42
CA GLU A 340 -8.45 12.26 8.14
C GLU A 340 -9.66 13.19 8.07
N TYR A 341 -9.73 14.21 8.93
CA TYR A 341 -10.83 15.19 8.89
C TYR A 341 -10.72 16.08 7.64
N ILE A 342 -9.51 16.56 7.34
CA ILE A 342 -9.22 17.28 6.10
C ILE A 342 -9.57 16.42 4.88
N GLN A 343 -9.21 15.13 4.90
CA GLN A 343 -9.51 14.22 3.80
C GLN A 343 -11.01 14.10 3.54
N ARG A 344 -11.84 13.99 4.59
CA ARG A 344 -13.31 13.91 4.45
C ARG A 344 -13.88 15.18 3.81
N ASP A 345 -13.41 16.34 4.24
CA ASP A 345 -13.81 17.63 3.67
C ASP A 345 -13.37 17.73 2.20
N LEU A 346 -12.14 17.34 1.90
CA LEU A 346 -11.60 17.34 0.55
C LEU A 346 -12.35 16.37 -0.36
N VAL A 347 -12.69 15.15 0.08
CA VAL A 347 -13.49 14.20 -0.73
C VAL A 347 -14.86 14.80 -1.09
N SER A 348 -15.50 15.48 -0.13
CA SER A 348 -16.78 16.17 -0.36
C SER A 348 -16.65 17.29 -1.42
N LEU A 349 -15.55 18.03 -1.41
CA LEU A 349 -15.28 19.11 -2.37
C LEU A 349 -14.80 18.59 -3.74
N PHE A 350 -14.08 17.48 -3.75
CA PHE A 350 -13.36 16.99 -4.92
C PHE A 350 -14.16 16.00 -5.76
N ARG A 351 -15.24 15.42 -5.24
CA ARG A 351 -16.06 14.46 -5.98
C ARG A 351 -17.34 15.10 -6.50
N THR A 352 -17.67 14.87 -7.76
CA THR A 352 -18.95 15.28 -8.33
C THR A 352 -20.01 14.17 -8.18
N PRO A 353 -21.32 14.48 -8.24
CA PRO A 353 -22.39 13.49 -8.06
C PRO A 353 -22.38 12.34 -9.09
N ASN A 354 -21.85 12.59 -10.29
CA ASN A 354 -21.67 11.57 -11.34
C ASN A 354 -20.41 10.71 -11.17
N GLY A 355 -19.68 10.86 -10.06
CA GLY A 355 -18.54 10.03 -9.70
C GLY A 355 -17.19 10.47 -10.25
N THR A 356 -17.12 11.48 -11.13
CA THR A 356 -15.85 12.08 -11.60
C THR A 356 -15.25 13.04 -10.57
N CYS A 357 -14.04 13.54 -10.80
CA CYS A 357 -13.48 14.60 -9.97
C CYS A 357 -13.90 16.02 -10.42
N SER A 358 -14.06 16.91 -9.44
CA SER A 358 -14.54 18.28 -9.59
C SER A 358 -13.47 19.21 -10.18
N ARG A 359 -13.87 20.44 -10.55
CA ARG A 359 -12.92 21.47 -10.99
C ARG A 359 -11.86 21.76 -9.91
N LEU A 360 -12.27 21.81 -8.64
CA LEU A 360 -11.35 22.04 -7.53
C LEU A 360 -10.33 20.91 -7.39
N ALA A 361 -10.73 19.65 -7.62
CA ALA A 361 -9.82 18.52 -7.62
C ALA A 361 -8.76 18.65 -8.73
N ARG A 362 -9.20 18.94 -9.97
CA ARG A 362 -8.29 19.18 -11.11
C ARG A 362 -7.32 20.32 -10.83
N SER A 363 -7.82 21.42 -10.26
CA SER A 363 -6.99 22.56 -9.89
C SER A 363 -6.03 22.23 -8.73
N ALA A 364 -6.41 21.36 -7.79
CA ALA A 364 -5.54 20.91 -6.70
C ALA A 364 -4.40 20.01 -7.20
N VAL A 365 -4.67 19.17 -8.20
CA VAL A 365 -3.62 18.41 -8.90
C VAL A 365 -2.57 19.37 -9.47
N ARG A 366 -3.02 20.41 -10.18
CA ARG A 366 -2.13 21.45 -10.72
C ARG A 366 -1.44 22.27 -9.63
N LEU A 367 -2.14 22.64 -8.55
CA LEU A 367 -1.59 23.41 -7.43
C LEU A 367 -0.37 22.71 -6.81
N GLY A 368 -0.46 21.41 -6.57
CA GLY A 368 0.65 20.62 -6.02
C GLY A 368 1.91 20.66 -6.89
N PHE A 369 1.75 20.62 -8.23
CA PHE A 369 2.85 20.78 -9.16
C PHE A 369 3.40 22.21 -9.20
N HIS A 370 2.56 23.24 -9.22
CA HIS A 370 3.04 24.62 -9.33
C HIS A 370 3.79 25.09 -8.08
N ASP A 371 3.39 24.61 -6.90
CA ASP A 371 4.12 24.82 -5.64
C ASP A 371 5.48 24.09 -5.71
N ALA A 372 5.45 22.76 -5.79
CA ALA A 372 6.64 21.93 -5.73
C ALA A 372 7.61 22.10 -6.91
N GLY A 373 7.05 22.28 -8.10
CA GLY A 373 7.77 22.35 -9.37
C GLY A 373 8.57 23.63 -9.53
N SER A 374 8.40 24.64 -8.68
CA SER A 374 9.17 25.89 -8.72
C SER A 374 10.54 25.77 -8.03
N TRP A 375 11.26 24.67 -8.28
CA TRP A 375 12.57 24.35 -7.72
C TRP A 375 13.55 23.81 -8.78
N SER A 376 14.86 23.84 -8.52
CA SER A 376 15.90 23.20 -9.33
C SER A 376 17.12 22.88 -8.46
N ARG A 377 18.07 22.08 -8.98
CA ARG A 377 19.35 21.78 -8.32
C ARG A 377 20.19 23.04 -8.01
N ALA A 378 19.94 24.15 -8.70
CA ALA A 378 20.61 25.43 -8.46
C ALA A 378 19.87 26.31 -7.43
N SER A 379 18.65 25.93 -7.04
CA SER A 379 17.83 26.68 -6.10
C SER A 379 18.34 26.51 -4.67
N THR A 380 18.45 27.61 -3.93
CA THR A 380 18.75 27.61 -2.49
C THR A 380 17.48 27.68 -1.62
N PHE A 381 16.32 27.93 -2.23
CA PHE A 381 15.01 27.97 -1.60
C PHE A 381 13.92 27.55 -2.61
N GLY A 382 12.72 27.32 -2.09
CA GLY A 382 11.52 26.94 -2.84
C GLY A 382 11.33 25.45 -3.03
N GLY A 383 10.27 25.07 -3.75
CA GLY A 383 9.84 23.68 -3.89
C GLY A 383 8.52 23.45 -3.17
N ALA A 384 8.35 22.27 -2.58
CA ALA A 384 7.13 21.92 -1.86
C ALA A 384 7.15 22.56 -0.46
N ASP A 385 6.91 23.87 -0.40
CA ASP A 385 7.00 24.69 0.81
C ASP A 385 5.75 25.56 1.05
N GLY A 386 4.69 25.37 0.25
CA GLY A 386 3.41 26.05 0.42
C GLY A 386 3.44 27.53 0.06
N SER A 387 4.54 28.03 -0.51
CA SER A 387 4.67 29.44 -0.87
C SER A 387 3.60 29.89 -1.86
N LEU A 388 3.14 29.00 -2.75
CA LEU A 388 2.08 29.32 -3.69
C LEU A 388 0.74 29.59 -2.99
N LEU A 389 0.53 28.99 -1.82
CA LEU A 389 -0.62 29.26 -0.98
C LEU A 389 -0.42 30.56 -0.17
N LEU A 390 0.77 30.80 0.35
CA LEU A 390 1.04 31.88 1.32
C LEU A 390 1.48 33.22 0.70
N SER A 391 2.13 33.21 -0.46
CA SER A 391 2.66 34.40 -1.13
C SER A 391 1.63 35.04 -2.05
N SER A 392 1.29 36.31 -1.79
CA SER A 392 0.43 37.11 -2.67
C SER A 392 1.10 37.48 -3.99
N GLU A 393 2.44 37.56 -4.00
CA GLU A 393 3.23 37.78 -5.21
C GLU A 393 3.15 36.54 -6.11
N GLU A 394 3.43 35.36 -5.58
CA GLU A 394 3.58 34.14 -6.39
C GLU A 394 2.29 33.74 -7.11
N ILE A 395 1.14 33.77 -6.42
CA ILE A 395 -0.16 33.44 -7.03
C ILE A 395 -0.57 34.45 -8.13
N SER A 396 -0.05 35.67 -8.09
CA SER A 396 -0.36 36.71 -9.08
C SER A 396 0.40 36.55 -10.39
N ARG A 397 1.38 35.64 -10.45
CA ARG A 397 2.21 35.43 -11.62
C ARG A 397 1.43 34.78 -12.77
N PRO A 398 1.69 35.15 -14.05
CA PRO A 398 0.93 34.64 -15.19
C PRO A 398 0.88 33.12 -15.30
N GLU A 399 1.97 32.42 -14.99
CA GLU A 399 2.06 30.95 -15.01
C GLU A 399 1.08 30.28 -14.03
N ASN A 400 0.64 31.01 -13.00
CA ASN A 400 -0.30 30.54 -11.98
C ASN A 400 -1.76 30.95 -12.24
N ASN A 401 -2.05 31.57 -13.39
CA ASN A 401 -3.41 31.90 -13.80
C ASN A 401 -4.33 30.67 -13.76
N GLY A 402 -5.48 30.80 -13.09
CA GLY A 402 -6.45 29.72 -12.88
C GLY A 402 -6.31 28.97 -11.55
N LEU A 403 -5.25 29.21 -10.77
CA LEU A 403 -5.08 28.61 -9.44
C LEU A 403 -5.72 29.44 -8.30
N GLN A 404 -6.21 30.65 -8.60
CA GLN A 404 -6.75 31.57 -7.59
C GLN A 404 -7.95 30.97 -6.83
N GLU A 405 -8.85 30.28 -7.54
CA GLU A 405 -10.04 29.67 -6.92
C GLU A 405 -9.66 28.54 -5.95
N VAL A 406 -8.78 27.62 -6.37
CA VAL A 406 -8.34 26.52 -5.50
C VAL A 406 -7.48 27.01 -4.34
N ARG A 407 -6.68 28.06 -4.55
CA ARG A 407 -5.93 28.72 -3.47
C ARG A 407 -6.86 29.31 -2.42
N SER A 408 -7.89 30.06 -2.82
CA SER A 408 -8.87 30.60 -1.88
C SER A 408 -9.52 29.49 -1.06
N LYS A 409 -9.87 28.36 -1.71
CA LYS A 409 -10.44 27.23 -1.00
C LYS A 409 -9.43 26.54 -0.06
N ALA A 410 -8.17 26.43 -0.46
CA ALA A 410 -7.11 25.91 0.39
C ALA A 410 -6.86 26.81 1.62
N LEU A 411 -6.94 28.14 1.47
CA LEU A 411 -6.85 29.08 2.60
C LEU A 411 -8.02 28.91 3.58
N GLU A 412 -9.25 28.73 3.09
CA GLU A 412 -10.40 28.43 3.98
C GLU A 412 -10.19 27.14 4.78
N ILE A 413 -9.61 26.10 4.15
CA ILE A 413 -9.28 24.84 4.84
C ILE A 413 -8.15 25.07 5.84
N LEU A 414 -7.09 25.78 5.45
CA LEU A 414 -5.97 26.10 6.33
C LEU A 414 -6.41 26.91 7.56
N ASP A 415 -7.30 27.89 7.39
CA ASP A 415 -7.83 28.69 8.50
C ASP A 415 -8.60 27.81 9.50
N ASN A 416 -9.37 26.82 9.01
CA ASN A 416 -10.11 25.89 9.86
C ASN A 416 -9.21 24.89 10.60
N TYR A 417 -8.09 24.49 9.98
CA TYR A 417 -7.26 23.39 10.48
C TYR A 417 -5.90 23.80 11.08
N SER A 418 -5.44 25.03 10.85
CA SER A 418 -4.20 25.56 11.43
C SER A 418 -4.17 25.55 12.97
N PRO A 419 -5.29 25.73 13.72
CA PRO A 419 -5.28 25.55 15.17
C PRO A 419 -4.90 24.12 15.62
N TYR A 420 -4.96 23.14 14.72
CA TYR A 420 -4.60 21.74 14.97
C TYR A 420 -3.23 21.35 14.38
N GLY A 421 -2.39 22.33 14.02
CA GLY A 421 -1.00 22.10 13.60
C GLY A 421 -0.81 21.83 12.11
N VAL A 422 -1.78 22.19 11.27
CA VAL A 422 -1.71 22.02 9.81
C VAL A 422 -1.02 23.23 9.17
N GLY A 423 0.03 22.96 8.40
CA GLY A 423 0.76 23.94 7.60
C GLY A 423 0.30 23.97 6.13
N ALA A 424 0.57 25.09 5.46
CA ALA A 424 0.27 25.31 4.06
C ALA A 424 1.00 24.33 3.12
N ALA A 425 2.29 24.06 3.39
CA ALA A 425 3.13 23.21 2.55
C ALA A 425 2.59 21.78 2.46
N ASP A 426 2.23 21.22 3.61
CA ASP A 426 1.62 19.89 3.65
C ASP A 426 0.20 19.90 3.09
N LEU A 427 -0.58 20.95 3.34
CA LEU A 427 -1.95 21.03 2.81
C LEU A 427 -1.97 21.01 1.28
N VAL A 428 -1.08 21.74 0.62
CA VAL A 428 -0.98 21.75 -0.85
C VAL A 428 -0.71 20.36 -1.41
N GLN A 429 0.27 19.65 -0.86
CA GLN A 429 0.64 18.31 -1.34
C GLN A 429 -0.43 17.25 -0.96
N PHE A 430 -1.06 17.40 0.21
CA PHE A 430 -2.18 16.56 0.63
C PHE A 430 -3.41 16.73 -0.27
N MET A 431 -3.75 17.97 -0.63
CA MET A 431 -4.82 18.28 -1.56
C MET A 431 -4.59 17.63 -2.93
N HIS A 432 -3.36 17.66 -3.45
CA HIS A 432 -3.01 16.94 -4.68
C HIS A 432 -3.27 15.44 -4.55
N ASN A 433 -2.75 14.81 -3.50
CA ASN A 433 -2.85 13.37 -3.33
C ASN A 433 -4.32 12.93 -3.18
N VAL A 434 -5.13 13.63 -2.36
CA VAL A 434 -6.57 13.34 -2.24
C VAL A 434 -7.29 13.56 -3.57
N ALA A 435 -6.99 14.64 -4.30
CA ALA A 435 -7.60 14.88 -5.61
C ALA A 435 -7.29 13.77 -6.61
N THR A 436 -6.05 13.28 -6.63
CA THR A 436 -5.63 12.16 -7.49
C THR A 436 -6.43 10.90 -7.20
N VAL A 437 -6.62 10.53 -5.93
CA VAL A 437 -7.40 9.34 -5.55
C VAL A 437 -8.91 9.50 -5.83
N VAL A 438 -9.44 10.72 -5.67
CA VAL A 438 -10.86 11.03 -5.90
C VAL A 438 -11.21 11.05 -7.38
N CYS A 439 -10.28 11.42 -8.26
CA CYS A 439 -10.41 11.18 -9.68
C CYS A 439 -10.41 9.66 -9.91
N PRO A 440 -11.50 9.07 -10.46
CA PRO A 440 -11.59 7.62 -10.62
C PRO A 440 -10.42 7.04 -11.39
N LEU A 441 -9.97 5.85 -11.00
CA LEU A 441 -8.78 5.14 -11.48
C LEU A 441 -7.43 5.71 -11.00
N GLY A 442 -7.44 6.77 -10.18
CA GLY A 442 -6.22 7.38 -9.65
C GLY A 442 -5.52 6.56 -8.57
N PRO A 443 -4.17 6.54 -8.54
CA PRO A 443 -3.42 5.82 -7.54
C PRO A 443 -3.43 6.53 -6.18
N ARG A 444 -3.36 5.75 -5.08
CA ARG A 444 -2.89 6.27 -3.79
C ARG A 444 -1.40 6.55 -3.88
N ILE A 445 -0.97 7.68 -3.33
CA ILE A 445 0.41 8.17 -3.37
C ILE A 445 0.93 8.25 -1.93
N LEU A 446 2.21 7.88 -1.71
CA LEU A 446 2.85 8.06 -0.40
C LEU A 446 2.74 9.53 0.02
N THR A 447 2.07 9.75 1.15
CA THR A 447 1.75 11.07 1.68
C THR A 447 2.60 11.30 2.92
N LEU A 448 3.58 12.19 2.80
CA LEU A 448 4.45 12.59 3.89
C LEU A 448 3.99 13.93 4.43
N ILE A 449 4.00 14.12 5.75
CA ILE A 449 3.58 15.34 6.46
C ILE A 449 4.72 15.80 7.37
N GLY A 450 4.92 17.10 7.51
CA GLY A 450 5.94 17.73 8.37
C GLY A 450 6.79 18.78 7.63
N ARG A 451 6.30 19.32 6.51
CA ARG A 451 7.02 20.35 5.76
C ARG A 451 7.00 21.68 6.52
N ASN A 452 8.04 22.48 6.29
CA ASN A 452 8.08 23.84 6.79
C ASN A 452 7.40 24.77 5.79
N ASP A 453 6.52 25.62 6.29
CA ASP A 453 5.88 26.67 5.49
C ASP A 453 6.87 27.78 5.13
N SER A 454 6.75 28.29 3.92
CA SER A 454 7.47 29.47 3.42
C SER A 454 6.50 30.51 2.89
N GLN A 455 6.70 31.78 3.26
CA GLN A 455 6.00 32.91 2.63
C GLN A 455 6.80 33.55 1.49
N GLN A 456 8.05 33.10 1.30
CA GLN A 456 8.91 33.61 0.24
C GLN A 456 8.44 33.04 -1.10
N ALA A 457 8.10 33.92 -2.04
CA ALA A 457 7.70 33.49 -3.38
C ALA A 457 8.79 32.64 -4.04
N ASN A 458 8.42 31.50 -4.62
CA ASN A 458 9.38 30.58 -5.22
C ASN A 458 10.12 31.19 -6.43
N PRO A 459 11.29 30.67 -6.82
CA PRO A 459 12.06 31.18 -7.95
C PRO A 459 11.27 31.21 -9.28
N LEU A 460 11.52 32.24 -10.10
CA LEU A 460 10.89 32.43 -11.41
C LEU A 460 11.42 31.46 -12.48
N GLY A 461 10.62 31.23 -13.53
CA GLY A 461 11.06 30.55 -14.75
C GLY A 461 11.30 29.04 -14.60
N LEU A 462 10.83 28.44 -13.51
CA LEU A 462 11.01 27.02 -13.23
C LEU A 462 9.77 26.17 -13.51
N VAL A 463 8.60 26.79 -13.72
CA VAL A 463 7.39 26.12 -14.20
C VAL A 463 7.39 26.14 -15.73
N PRO A 464 7.16 25.01 -16.43
CA PRO A 464 7.11 24.96 -17.88
C PRO A 464 5.96 25.79 -18.44
N GLY A 465 6.21 26.54 -19.52
CA GLY A 465 5.15 27.22 -20.27
C GLY A 465 4.37 26.27 -21.17
N GLU A 466 3.06 26.47 -21.24
CA GLU A 466 2.11 25.64 -22.00
C GLU A 466 2.31 25.71 -23.54
N ASN A 467 2.92 26.80 -24.01
CA ASN A 467 3.19 27.05 -25.43
C ASN A 467 4.60 26.60 -25.87
N ALA A 468 5.35 25.89 -25.02
CA ALA A 468 6.65 25.34 -25.39
C ALA A 468 6.51 24.35 -26.54
N THR A 469 7.32 24.50 -27.59
CA THR A 469 7.31 23.62 -28.79
C THR A 469 8.55 22.73 -28.89
N ASP A 470 9.51 22.91 -27.99
CA ASP A 470 10.73 22.11 -27.89
C ASP A 470 10.63 21.15 -26.70
N GLY A 471 10.48 19.86 -26.98
CA GLY A 471 10.40 18.83 -25.95
C GLY A 471 11.74 18.55 -25.25
N GLN A 472 12.89 18.81 -25.91
CA GLN A 472 14.20 18.65 -25.26
C GLN A 472 14.42 19.75 -24.22
N TYR A 473 13.97 20.98 -24.51
CA TYR A 473 13.93 22.05 -23.50
C TYR A 473 13.11 21.64 -22.26
N LEU A 474 11.93 21.05 -22.45
CA LEU A 474 11.09 20.58 -21.34
C LEU A 474 11.75 19.43 -20.55
N ILE A 475 12.37 18.47 -21.25
CA ILE A 475 13.14 17.40 -20.62
C ILE A 475 14.27 17.99 -19.77
N GLU A 476 15.02 18.97 -20.29
CA GLU A 476 16.14 19.56 -19.58
C GLU A 476 15.69 20.38 -18.36
N LEU A 477 14.55 21.08 -18.47
CA LEU A 477 13.92 21.77 -17.33
C LEU A 477 13.62 20.79 -16.18
N PHE A 478 13.14 19.58 -16.49
CA PHE A 478 12.85 18.54 -15.49
C PHE A 478 14.09 17.78 -15.01
N ARG A 479 15.12 17.61 -15.85
CA ARG A 479 16.43 17.08 -15.40
C ARG A 479 17.08 17.99 -14.37
N ASN A 480 16.94 19.31 -14.54
CA ASN A 480 17.36 20.29 -13.54
C ASN A 480 16.55 20.23 -12.24
N LYS A 481 15.44 19.47 -12.22
CA LYS A 481 14.65 19.09 -11.03
C LYS A 481 14.94 17.66 -10.55
N THR A 482 15.94 16.99 -11.12
CA THR A 482 16.31 15.58 -10.88
C THR A 482 15.40 14.51 -11.50
N PHE A 483 14.47 14.90 -12.38
CA PHE A 483 13.58 13.97 -13.07
C PHE A 483 14.18 13.51 -14.40
N ASN A 484 14.08 12.22 -14.67
CA ASN A 484 14.44 11.69 -15.97
C ASN A 484 13.25 11.86 -16.96
N PRO A 485 13.46 11.68 -18.28
CA PRO A 485 12.39 11.80 -19.27
C PRO A 485 11.18 10.87 -19.02
N ARG A 486 11.41 9.69 -18.43
CA ARG A 486 10.33 8.75 -18.07
C ARG A 486 9.47 9.31 -16.94
N ASP A 487 10.09 9.88 -15.91
CA ASP A 487 9.34 10.53 -14.82
C ASP A 487 8.50 11.71 -15.36
N LEU A 488 9.05 12.52 -16.27
CA LEU A 488 8.32 13.62 -16.92
C LEU A 488 7.12 13.10 -17.74
N ALA A 489 7.32 12.07 -18.55
CA ALA A 489 6.24 11.46 -19.32
C ALA A 489 5.14 10.87 -18.42
N ALA A 490 5.47 10.37 -17.23
CA ALA A 490 4.48 9.93 -16.26
C ALA A 490 3.72 11.13 -15.65
N LEU A 491 4.44 12.15 -15.16
CA LEU A 491 3.86 13.34 -14.52
C LEU A 491 2.91 14.13 -15.44
N VAL A 492 3.25 14.28 -16.73
CA VAL A 492 2.38 14.99 -17.69
C VAL A 492 1.05 14.28 -17.90
N GLY A 493 0.96 12.98 -17.59
CA GLY A 493 -0.29 12.23 -17.62
C GLY A 493 -1.38 12.80 -16.73
N ALA A 494 -1.05 13.60 -15.70
CA ALA A 494 -2.03 14.35 -14.91
C ALA A 494 -2.96 15.23 -15.78
N HIS A 495 -2.55 15.55 -17.01
CA HIS A 495 -3.38 16.22 -18.00
C HIS A 495 -4.61 15.40 -18.43
N THR A 496 -4.74 14.11 -18.12
CA THR A 496 -6.00 13.36 -18.34
C THR A 496 -7.19 13.99 -17.61
N VAL A 497 -6.96 14.58 -16.44
CA VAL A 497 -7.98 15.36 -15.75
C VAL A 497 -7.83 16.86 -16.01
N GLY A 498 -7.11 17.28 -17.06
CA GLY A 498 -6.81 18.68 -17.33
C GLY A 498 -7.88 19.38 -18.18
N GLN A 499 -8.05 20.68 -17.95
CA GLN A 499 -8.78 21.58 -18.85
C GLN A 499 -7.98 22.87 -19.04
N GLN A 500 -7.99 23.42 -20.24
CA GLN A 500 -7.30 24.67 -20.54
C GLN A 500 -8.28 25.86 -20.54
N TYR A 501 -7.85 26.99 -20.00
CA TYR A 501 -8.63 28.24 -20.00
C TYR A 501 -7.85 29.43 -20.58
N PHE A 502 -6.51 29.38 -20.54
CA PHE A 502 -5.64 30.52 -20.84
C PHE A 502 -4.69 30.27 -22.01
N ALA A 503 -4.46 29.01 -22.40
CA ALA A 503 -3.59 28.68 -23.54
C ALA A 503 -4.21 29.16 -24.86
N ASP A 504 -5.50 28.91 -25.02
CA ASP A 504 -6.35 29.51 -26.06
C ASP A 504 -7.67 29.98 -25.42
N PRO A 505 -7.79 31.28 -25.10
CA PRO A 505 -8.99 31.83 -24.48
C PRO A 505 -10.27 31.63 -25.32
N SER A 506 -10.15 31.46 -26.64
CA SER A 506 -11.31 31.21 -27.51
C SER A 506 -11.88 29.79 -27.34
N ARG A 507 -11.09 28.87 -26.79
CA ARG A 507 -11.43 27.47 -26.52
C ARG A 507 -11.46 27.16 -25.02
N ALA A 508 -11.62 28.18 -24.18
CA ALA A 508 -11.57 28.04 -22.72
C ALA A 508 -12.58 26.99 -22.20
N GLY A 509 -12.12 26.15 -21.26
CA GLY A 509 -12.88 25.04 -20.69
C GLY A 509 -12.78 23.73 -21.46
N GLN A 510 -12.08 23.69 -22.60
CA GLN A 510 -11.84 22.43 -23.31
C GLN A 510 -10.88 21.52 -22.54
N SER A 511 -11.18 20.22 -22.58
CA SER A 511 -10.44 19.18 -21.90
C SER A 511 -9.16 18.82 -22.65
N LEU A 512 -8.15 18.36 -21.92
CA LEU A 512 -6.89 17.89 -22.51
C LEU A 512 -6.95 16.43 -22.96
N ASP A 513 -8.02 15.71 -22.61
CA ASP A 513 -8.38 14.42 -23.18
C ASP A 513 -9.91 14.24 -23.33
N SER A 514 -10.31 13.07 -23.81
CA SER A 514 -11.70 12.67 -24.08
C SER A 514 -12.50 12.17 -22.85
N SER A 515 -11.96 12.26 -21.63
CA SER A 515 -12.54 11.74 -20.37
C SER A 515 -12.32 12.68 -19.18
N PRO A 516 -12.76 13.95 -19.27
CA PRO A 516 -12.48 14.91 -18.22
C PRO A 516 -12.99 14.45 -16.85
N GLY A 517 -12.08 14.47 -15.89
CA GLY A 517 -12.39 14.11 -14.49
C GLY A 517 -12.26 12.63 -14.17
N VAL A 518 -11.67 11.83 -15.07
CA VAL A 518 -11.24 10.44 -14.83
C VAL A 518 -9.72 10.38 -14.94
N TRP A 519 -9.06 9.71 -14.01
CA TRP A 519 -7.60 9.54 -14.01
C TRP A 519 -7.21 8.34 -14.86
N ASP A 520 -7.32 8.45 -16.18
CA ASP A 520 -7.07 7.33 -17.09
C ASP A 520 -5.99 7.60 -18.15
N VAL A 521 -5.70 6.59 -18.97
CA VAL A 521 -4.68 6.69 -20.02
C VAL A 521 -5.20 7.25 -21.34
N ARG A 522 -6.40 7.84 -21.39
CA ARG A 522 -6.95 8.41 -22.64
C ARG A 522 -6.19 9.62 -23.10
N PHE A 523 -5.60 10.41 -22.20
CA PHE A 523 -4.63 11.44 -22.57
C PHE A 523 -3.59 10.90 -23.56
N TYR A 524 -2.89 9.83 -23.21
CA TYR A 524 -1.87 9.22 -24.07
C TYR A 524 -2.46 8.66 -25.37
N ARG A 525 -3.64 8.01 -25.31
CA ARG A 525 -4.32 7.48 -26.49
C ARG A 525 -4.77 8.56 -27.46
N ASP A 526 -5.25 9.70 -26.95
CA ASP A 526 -5.66 10.83 -27.79
C ASP A 526 -4.48 11.40 -28.58
N PHE A 527 -3.22 11.26 -28.10
CA PHE A 527 -2.01 11.61 -28.88
C PHE A 527 -1.60 10.56 -29.92
N SER A 528 -2.09 9.32 -29.83
CA SER A 528 -1.87 8.31 -30.89
C SER A 528 -2.70 8.57 -32.16
N LEU A 529 -3.71 9.45 -32.07
CA LEU A 529 -4.56 9.85 -33.19
C LEU A 529 -3.88 10.94 -34.04
N SER A 530 -4.14 10.94 -35.35
CA SER A 530 -3.64 11.98 -36.25
C SER A 530 -4.24 13.36 -35.97
N ASN A 531 -5.47 13.42 -35.44
CA ASN A 531 -6.16 14.64 -35.02
C ASN A 531 -6.72 14.46 -33.61
N PRO A 532 -6.84 15.53 -32.81
CA PRO A 532 -7.47 15.44 -31.49
C PRO A 532 -8.94 15.02 -31.62
N SER A 533 -9.39 14.20 -30.65
CA SER A 533 -10.80 13.86 -30.47
C SER A 533 -11.67 15.12 -30.34
N GLN A 534 -12.96 15.03 -30.72
CA GLN A 534 -13.86 16.17 -30.65
C GLN A 534 -13.94 16.74 -29.22
N GLY A 535 -13.71 18.04 -29.08
CA GLY A 535 -13.72 18.72 -27.77
C GLY A 535 -12.41 18.63 -26.98
N VAL A 536 -11.40 17.95 -27.51
CA VAL A 536 -10.06 17.84 -26.92
C VAL A 536 -9.14 18.94 -27.44
N PHE A 537 -8.40 19.56 -26.54
CA PHE A 537 -7.35 20.52 -26.83
C PHE A 537 -5.98 19.88 -26.55
N ARG A 538 -5.06 19.92 -27.52
CA ARG A 538 -3.67 19.49 -27.32
C ARG A 538 -2.80 20.71 -27.05
N LEU A 539 -2.15 20.76 -25.89
CA LEU A 539 -1.17 21.80 -25.61
C LEU A 539 0.04 21.62 -26.53
N PRO A 540 0.66 22.70 -27.05
CA PRO A 540 1.91 22.61 -27.79
C PRO A 540 3.01 21.85 -27.04
N SER A 541 3.10 22.02 -25.71
CA SER A 541 4.06 21.32 -24.85
C SER A 541 3.86 19.80 -24.85
N ASP A 542 2.61 19.36 -24.77
CA ASP A 542 2.26 17.94 -24.73
C ASP A 542 2.51 17.28 -26.08
N GLU A 543 2.18 17.98 -27.18
CA GLU A 543 2.48 17.54 -28.54
C GLU A 543 4.00 17.40 -28.75
N ALA A 544 4.79 18.36 -28.26
CA ALA A 544 6.25 18.28 -28.32
C ALA A 544 6.81 17.07 -27.52
N LEU A 545 6.35 16.86 -26.29
CA LEU A 545 6.76 15.73 -25.45
C LEU A 545 6.33 14.38 -26.03
N SER A 546 5.17 14.31 -26.68
CA SER A 546 4.67 13.05 -27.27
C SER A 546 5.56 12.52 -28.40
N ARG A 547 6.35 13.40 -29.04
CA ARG A 547 7.21 13.07 -30.19
C ARG A 547 8.70 13.06 -29.86
N THR A 548 9.09 13.55 -28.68
CA THR A 548 10.50 13.74 -28.33
C THR A 548 11.16 12.47 -27.83
N ASP A 549 12.37 12.19 -28.31
CA ASP A 549 13.19 11.06 -27.84
C ASP A 549 13.40 11.11 -26.32
N GLY A 550 13.04 10.03 -25.65
CA GLY A 550 13.09 9.87 -24.19
C GLY A 550 11.71 9.89 -23.52
N THR A 551 10.74 10.64 -24.07
CA THR A 551 9.36 10.71 -23.55
C THR A 551 8.38 9.94 -24.43
N SER A 552 8.57 9.95 -25.76
CA SER A 552 7.68 9.34 -26.75
C SER A 552 7.37 7.86 -26.48
N SER A 553 8.38 7.06 -26.12
CA SER A 553 8.20 5.63 -25.82
C SER A 553 7.27 5.37 -24.63
N ARG A 554 7.19 6.31 -23.68
CA ARG A 554 6.28 6.19 -22.52
C ARG A 554 4.87 6.64 -22.89
N PHE A 555 4.73 7.69 -23.71
CA PHE A 555 3.45 8.04 -24.31
C PHE A 555 2.85 6.83 -25.03
N GLU A 556 3.64 6.12 -25.85
CA GLU A 556 3.22 4.89 -26.51
C GLU A 556 2.88 3.77 -25.51
N ALA A 557 3.78 3.47 -24.56
CA ALA A 557 3.59 2.38 -23.60
C ALA A 557 2.33 2.54 -22.74
N PHE A 558 1.97 3.77 -22.37
CA PHE A 558 0.77 4.02 -21.56
C PHE A 558 -0.53 3.89 -22.35
N THR A 559 -0.49 3.86 -23.69
CA THR A 559 -1.70 3.60 -24.50
C THR A 559 -2.25 2.19 -24.34
N ASP A 560 -1.44 1.24 -23.88
CA ASP A 560 -1.77 -0.17 -23.75
C ASP A 560 -3.07 -0.38 -22.95
N GLN A 561 -3.96 -1.23 -23.47
CA GLN A 561 -5.28 -1.44 -22.89
C GLN A 561 -5.29 -2.38 -21.68
N THR A 562 -4.26 -3.20 -21.54
CA THR A 562 -4.18 -4.24 -20.50
C THR A 562 -3.37 -3.76 -19.31
N PHE A 563 -2.24 -3.11 -19.55
CA PHE A 563 -1.26 -2.75 -18.52
C PHE A 563 -0.98 -1.25 -18.43
N GLY A 564 -1.34 -0.47 -19.45
CA GLY A 564 -1.01 0.96 -19.55
C GLY A 564 -1.42 1.75 -18.31
N GLN A 565 -2.65 1.56 -17.82
CA GLN A 565 -3.15 2.21 -16.60
C GLN A 565 -2.33 1.84 -15.36
N THR A 566 -2.05 0.55 -15.17
CA THR A 566 -1.32 0.07 -13.99
C THR A 566 0.11 0.58 -13.98
N VAL A 567 0.78 0.53 -15.13
CA VAL A 567 2.17 1.01 -15.28
C VAL A 567 2.21 2.53 -15.10
N TRP A 568 1.32 3.28 -15.74
CA TRP A 568 1.25 4.73 -15.59
C TRP A 568 0.98 5.14 -14.14
N ASN A 569 -0.01 4.54 -13.47
CA ASN A 569 -0.32 4.82 -12.07
C ASN A 569 0.90 4.61 -11.14
N ALA A 570 1.66 3.53 -11.32
CA ALA A 570 2.86 3.25 -10.53
C ALA A 570 3.98 4.26 -10.80
N GLU A 571 4.22 4.60 -12.08
CA GLU A 571 5.23 5.58 -12.47
C GLU A 571 4.84 7.01 -12.02
N TYR A 572 3.57 7.40 -12.17
CA TYR A 572 3.04 8.67 -11.70
C TYR A 572 3.18 8.82 -10.19
N ALA A 573 2.73 7.82 -9.41
CA ALA A 573 2.82 7.87 -7.95
C ALA A 573 4.28 8.00 -7.48
N THR A 574 5.19 7.24 -8.10
CA THR A 574 6.63 7.31 -7.78
C THR A 574 7.22 8.68 -8.11
N ALA A 575 6.92 9.20 -9.31
CA ALA A 575 7.40 10.51 -9.73
C ALA A 575 6.80 11.64 -8.89
N TYR A 576 5.52 11.56 -8.51
CA TYR A 576 4.87 12.58 -7.70
C TYR A 576 5.39 12.63 -6.27
N VAL A 577 5.72 11.49 -5.65
CA VAL A 577 6.40 11.47 -4.34
C VAL A 577 7.67 12.29 -4.40
N ARG A 578 8.50 12.07 -5.43
CA ARG A 578 9.75 12.82 -5.63
C ARG A 578 9.48 14.30 -5.87
N LEU A 579 8.43 14.63 -6.61
CA LEU A 579 8.03 16.00 -6.90
C LEU A 579 7.63 16.72 -5.60
N SER A 580 6.78 16.09 -4.79
CA SER A 580 6.32 16.62 -3.49
C SER A 580 7.43 16.80 -2.45
N LEU A 581 8.65 16.36 -2.75
CA LEU A 581 9.85 16.47 -1.91
C LEU A 581 10.90 17.43 -2.46
N LEU A 582 10.67 18.09 -3.61
CA LEU A 582 11.56 19.13 -4.09
C LEU A 582 11.67 20.24 -3.04
N GLY A 583 12.89 20.68 -2.72
CA GLY A 583 13.13 21.68 -1.65
C GLY A 583 13.08 21.13 -0.22
N VAL A 584 12.66 19.88 -0.01
CA VAL A 584 12.61 19.26 1.33
C VAL A 584 13.96 18.64 1.67
N ASN A 585 14.68 19.26 2.61
CA ASN A 585 16.07 18.88 2.92
C ASN A 585 16.23 17.67 3.84
N ASN A 586 15.17 17.23 4.55
CA ASN A 586 15.25 16.08 5.45
C ASN A 586 13.95 15.27 5.50
N ILE A 587 13.88 14.21 4.70
CA ILE A 587 12.72 13.30 4.67
C ILE A 587 12.50 12.56 6.00
N ASN A 588 13.54 12.36 6.83
CA ASN A 588 13.43 11.63 8.10
C ASN A 588 12.68 12.43 9.18
N GLN A 589 12.41 13.71 8.94
CA GLN A 589 11.57 14.54 9.81
C GLN A 589 10.10 14.53 9.40
N LEU A 590 9.76 13.86 8.29
CA LEU A 590 8.39 13.72 7.85
C LEU A 590 7.77 12.43 8.38
N THR A 591 6.46 12.48 8.61
CA THR A 591 5.62 11.37 9.03
C THR A 591 4.86 10.84 7.82
N ASP A 592 4.87 9.52 7.61
CA ASP A 592 3.99 8.87 6.64
C ASP A 592 2.54 8.87 7.14
N CYS A 593 1.70 9.66 6.46
CA CYS A 593 0.26 9.74 6.70
C CYS A 593 -0.56 9.14 5.54
N THR A 594 0.02 8.24 4.73
CA THR A 594 -0.66 7.64 3.56
C THR A 594 -1.94 6.91 3.94
N MET A 595 -2.02 6.35 5.14
CA MET A 595 -3.19 5.61 5.63
C MET A 595 -4.48 6.45 5.66
N VAL A 596 -4.37 7.77 5.80
CA VAL A 596 -5.53 8.68 5.89
C VAL A 596 -6.10 9.08 4.53
N LEU A 597 -5.44 8.75 3.42
CA LEU A 597 -5.99 8.98 2.09
C LEU A 597 -7.28 8.18 1.88
N PRO A 598 -8.22 8.66 1.02
CA PRO A 598 -9.39 7.87 0.67
C PRO A 598 -9.00 6.53 0.03
N ASN A 599 -9.98 5.63 -0.01
CA ASN A 599 -9.84 4.41 -0.79
C ASN A 599 -9.73 4.72 -2.27
N ALA A 600 -8.88 3.97 -2.97
CA ALA A 600 -8.74 4.08 -4.42
C ALA A 600 -10.04 3.68 -5.10
N ILE A 601 -10.48 4.50 -6.05
CA ILE A 601 -11.61 4.19 -6.92
C ILE A 601 -11.05 3.41 -8.11
N THR A 602 -11.12 2.08 -8.08
CA THR A 602 -10.44 1.20 -9.05
C THR A 602 -11.29 0.88 -10.29
N THR A 603 -12.55 1.31 -10.30
CA THR A 603 -13.45 1.15 -11.43
C THR A 603 -14.15 2.47 -11.73
N PHE A 604 -14.43 2.71 -13.01
CA PHE A 604 -15.27 3.82 -13.43
C PHE A 604 -16.08 3.39 -14.64
N SER A 605 -17.40 3.59 -14.56
CA SER A 605 -18.31 3.42 -15.68
C SER A 605 -19.03 4.74 -15.88
N VAL A 606 -19.08 5.23 -17.12
CA VAL A 606 -19.90 6.39 -17.45
C VAL A 606 -21.35 6.03 -17.11
N PRO A 607 -22.06 6.80 -16.27
CA PRO A 607 -23.48 6.56 -16.03
C PRO A 607 -24.17 6.52 -17.39
N SER A 608 -24.85 5.40 -17.70
CA SER A 608 -25.65 5.31 -18.91
C SER A 608 -26.56 6.52 -18.93
N SER A 609 -26.54 7.31 -20.00
CA SER A 609 -27.48 8.40 -20.17
C SER A 609 -28.88 7.81 -20.03
N THR A 610 -29.52 8.03 -18.89
CA THR A 610 -30.96 7.86 -18.80
C THR A 610 -31.52 8.90 -19.73
N SER A 611 -31.90 8.45 -20.93
CA SER A 611 -32.86 9.17 -21.76
C SER A 611 -33.98 9.64 -20.83
N PRO A 612 -34.31 10.94 -20.80
CA PRO A 612 -35.39 11.42 -19.95
C PRO A 612 -36.63 10.58 -20.26
N PRO A 613 -37.37 10.12 -19.23
CA PRO A 613 -38.48 9.20 -19.45
C PRO A 613 -39.45 9.85 -20.44
N THR A 614 -39.71 9.15 -21.54
CA THR A 614 -40.76 9.51 -22.48
C THR A 614 -42.07 9.59 -21.69
N PRO A 615 -42.90 10.64 -21.82
CA PRO A 615 -44.09 10.76 -21.01
C PRO A 615 -45.07 9.65 -21.43
N SER A 616 -45.23 8.63 -20.58
CA SER A 616 -46.30 7.66 -20.76
C SER A 616 -47.64 8.36 -20.50
N LYS A 617 -48.51 8.38 -21.51
CA LYS A 617 -49.90 8.80 -21.37
C LYS A 617 -50.61 7.91 -20.35
N ALA A 618 -51.36 8.56 -19.44
CA ALA A 618 -52.23 8.03 -18.36
C ALA A 618 -51.48 7.58 -17.09
N ALA A 619 -51.86 7.99 -15.87
CA ALA A 619 -53.15 8.44 -15.38
C ALA A 619 -53.06 9.69 -14.48
N ILE A 620 -53.97 10.63 -14.71
CA ILE A 620 -54.28 11.75 -13.83
C ILE A 620 -55.19 11.21 -12.72
N LEU A 621 -54.70 11.18 -11.48
CA LEU A 621 -55.53 11.20 -10.29
C LEU A 621 -54.88 12.16 -9.30
N VAL A 622 -55.45 13.36 -9.27
CA VAL A 622 -55.06 14.48 -8.40
C VAL A 622 -55.55 14.20 -6.99
N ASP A 623 -54.65 14.02 -6.03
CA ASP A 623 -54.99 14.17 -4.61
C ASP A 623 -54.88 15.65 -4.22
N ARG A 624 -56.01 16.22 -3.82
CA ARG A 624 -56.30 17.67 -3.73
C ARG A 624 -56.07 18.23 -2.32
N ARG A 625 -55.20 17.62 -1.50
CA ARG A 625 -55.05 18.00 -0.08
C ARG A 625 -53.75 18.70 0.34
N ASN A 626 -52.70 18.69 -0.46
CA ASN A 626 -51.41 19.31 -0.05
C ASN A 626 -51.11 20.69 -0.67
N THR A 627 -51.92 21.17 -1.62
CA THR A 627 -51.69 22.49 -2.27
C THR A 627 -52.24 23.67 -1.47
N ALA A 628 -53.10 23.44 -0.47
CA ALA A 628 -53.64 24.53 0.38
C ALA A 628 -52.66 24.96 1.48
N ILE A 629 -51.76 24.08 1.93
CA ILE A 629 -50.82 24.38 3.03
C ILE A 629 -49.63 25.19 2.53
N LEU A 630 -49.14 24.97 1.30
CA LEU A 630 -48.02 25.74 0.75
C LEU A 630 -48.37 27.20 0.37
N LEU A 631 -49.63 27.49 0.03
CA LEU A 631 -50.07 28.86 -0.33
C LEU A 631 -50.22 29.79 0.88
N ILE A 632 -50.49 29.24 2.07
CA ILE A 632 -50.59 30.00 3.32
C ILE A 632 -49.19 30.39 3.85
N PHE A 633 -48.21 29.50 3.73
CA PHE A 633 -46.83 29.79 4.16
C PHE A 633 -46.15 30.86 3.29
N TRP A 634 -46.43 30.88 1.98
CA TRP A 634 -45.87 31.89 1.08
C TRP A 634 -46.46 33.29 1.29
N THR A 635 -47.74 33.39 1.64
CA THR A 635 -48.39 34.68 1.91
C THR A 635 -47.96 35.29 3.25
N CYS A 636 -47.75 34.48 4.30
CA CYS A 636 -47.21 34.97 5.57
C CYS A 636 -45.75 35.46 5.46
N PHE A 637 -44.92 34.82 4.62
CA PHE A 637 -43.52 35.22 4.46
C PHE A 637 -43.39 36.57 3.72
N ILE A 638 -44.23 36.82 2.72
CA ILE A 638 -44.24 38.08 1.96
C ILE A 638 -44.76 39.25 2.80
N VAL A 639 -45.78 39.04 3.65
CA VAL A 639 -46.30 40.10 4.54
C VAL A 639 -45.28 40.48 5.63
N THR A 640 -44.47 39.52 6.10
CA THR A 640 -43.44 39.76 7.12
C THR A 640 -42.26 40.56 6.55
N LEU A 641 -41.86 40.28 5.30
CA LEU A 641 -40.85 41.05 4.56
C LEU A 641 -41.31 42.48 4.23
N TYR A 642 -42.60 42.66 3.93
CA TYR A 642 -43.16 43.98 3.62
C TYR A 642 -43.30 44.89 4.86
N LEU A 643 -43.60 44.31 6.04
CA LEU A 643 -43.65 45.05 7.30
C LEU A 643 -42.25 45.37 7.86
N ALA A 644 -41.28 44.49 7.65
CA ALA A 644 -39.88 44.74 8.02
C ALA A 644 -39.23 45.85 7.18
N ALA A 645 -39.57 45.95 5.89
CA ALA A 645 -39.09 47.00 5.00
C ALA A 645 -39.70 48.38 5.29
N ARG A 646 -40.91 48.42 5.89
CA ARG A 646 -41.59 49.68 6.21
C ARG A 646 -41.03 50.37 7.47
N ASN A 647 -40.50 49.61 8.42
CA ASN A 647 -39.84 50.13 9.63
C ASN A 647 -38.40 50.63 9.40
N TRP A 648 -37.89 50.58 8.18
CA TRP A 648 -36.55 51.08 7.81
C TRP A 648 -36.60 52.42 7.05
N LEU A 649 -37.79 52.96 6.76
CA LEU A 649 -38.00 54.18 5.97
C LEU A 649 -38.91 55.22 6.65
N GLU A 650 -39.19 55.07 7.94
CA GLU A 650 -39.61 56.14 8.88
C GLU A 650 -38.52 56.29 9.94
#